data_AF-A0A976GZ59-F1
#
_entry.id   AF-A0A976GZ59-F1
#
_cell.length_a   1.000
_cell.length_b   1.000
_cell.length_c   1.000
_cell.angle_alpha   90.00
_cell.angle_beta   90.00
_cell.angle_gamma   90.00
#
_symmetry.space_group_name_H-M   'P 1'
#
loop_
_entity.id
_entity.type
_entity.pdbx_description
1 polymer ?
#
loop_
_entity_poly.entity_id
_entity_poly.type
_entity_poly.pdbx_seq_one_letter_code
_entity_poly.pdbx_strand_id
1 'polypeptide(L)'
;MTKSRWLRKLLPLAASFATTIALAGTFAPPTPAQTNPPPPQPQPVQPATEEGFTIPIWIFPVGAMFFVFMFIPKIGWTLGLIAIGEREVGIVTKKFSSKNLPSSRLIALDGEGGLQADTLPPGWHFGYFPWQYSIKKEPVVVVPQDEIGLIIANDGATIPPDRILGTVVDCDNFQNARKFLTNGGEKGRQLAVITTGTYRINTALFEVITSANAKQKGMEPSEFKVYKLAPERVGIVTVLDGVPIDEGEIAGPIIPGHNNFQKAQSFIKGGGRRGLQEQIILSGSWNLNPWFVQVEQVKMTEVPIGYVGVVISFVGESQKDVSGEAFTHGNLVTKGNKGVWIEPLYPGKHPINTKVMKVELVPTTDVVLNFTSRFSGEHGYDSKLSAMKLLSFDGFGFELEIFQIIHVGTLDAPRVISRQGSMQNLIDQVLRPIVGNYFRNSAQEYTILDFLIARSDRQAEAGEHVRQALRAYDVQAVDTLIGVISPPAELMQTLTDRKIAQEQEKTYEAQRNSESQRQELVRATAIANIQHEVVGAEQGVKIAQLTASAAIEHASGEAQGIRLMGEAKADAYQVGVSALGIESYTMLQAIQAIADGSVRVVPDVAVNGSGGGGGLLDGLMATFMRNETTKNADKAGELPVLNGHKSEPVLVESVAELPIAKVNSVSVKSPESLNH
;
A
#
# COMPACT_ATOMS: atom_id res chain seq x y z
N MET A 1 35.09 9.82 -53.71
CA MET A 1 36.36 10.49 -53.31
C MET A 1 37.29 9.45 -52.69
N THR A 2 38.58 9.78 -52.45
CA THR A 2 39.54 9.14 -51.50
C THR A 2 39.57 7.59 -51.41
N LYS A 3 40.62 6.85 -51.85
CA LYS A 3 42.07 6.89 -51.50
C LYS A 3 42.34 6.86 -49.98
N SER A 4 43.21 6.01 -49.41
CA SER A 4 43.76 4.69 -49.84
C SER A 4 44.11 3.81 -48.60
N ARG A 5 45.32 3.35 -48.17
CA ARG A 5 46.73 3.48 -48.63
C ARG A 5 47.70 2.41 -48.00
N TRP A 6 47.46 1.09 -48.10
CA TRP A 6 48.49 0.08 -47.69
C TRP A 6 48.76 -1.02 -48.72
N LEU A 7 49.88 -0.88 -49.44
CA LEU A 7 50.45 -1.82 -50.39
C LEU A 7 51.88 -1.35 -50.71
N ARG A 8 52.92 -2.17 -50.42
CA ARG A 8 54.23 -2.22 -51.13
C ARG A 8 55.32 -3.03 -50.38
N LYS A 9 55.68 -4.18 -50.95
CA LYS A 9 57.04 -4.71 -51.20
C LYS A 9 56.82 -6.06 -51.91
N LEU A 10 57.34 -6.36 -53.11
CA LEU A 10 58.29 -5.66 -53.99
C LEU A 10 57.81 -5.60 -55.46
N LEU A 11 58.58 -4.90 -56.30
CA LEU A 11 58.44 -4.66 -57.74
C LEU A 11 59.88 -4.68 -58.34
N PRO A 12 60.09 -4.61 -59.67
CA PRO A 12 59.39 -5.27 -60.79
C PRO A 12 60.41 -5.88 -61.81
N LEU A 13 59.94 -6.40 -62.95
CA LEU A 13 60.45 -5.98 -64.27
C LEU A 13 59.53 -6.42 -65.44
N ALA A 14 59.64 -5.66 -66.54
CA ALA A 14 58.88 -5.63 -67.80
C ALA A 14 58.68 -7.01 -68.49
N ALA A 15 57.64 -7.28 -69.31
CA ALA A 15 57.08 -6.53 -70.46
C ALA A 15 58.10 -6.36 -71.62
N SER A 16 57.79 -6.54 -72.91
CA SER A 16 56.52 -6.37 -73.64
C SER A 16 56.44 -7.21 -74.94
N PHE A 17 55.21 -7.40 -75.45
CA PHE A 17 54.76 -7.56 -76.87
C PHE A 17 55.64 -8.23 -77.95
N ALA A 18 54.99 -9.08 -78.77
CA ALA A 18 55.41 -9.36 -80.15
C ALA A 18 54.19 -9.58 -81.07
N THR A 19 54.00 -8.70 -82.06
CA THR A 19 53.02 -8.85 -83.15
C THR A 19 53.52 -8.14 -84.42
N THR A 20 54.03 -8.88 -85.42
CA THR A 20 54.10 -8.46 -86.84
C THR A 20 54.49 -9.65 -87.74
N ILE A 21 54.38 -9.45 -89.07
CA ILE A 21 54.56 -10.46 -90.12
C ILE A 21 55.53 -9.91 -91.20
N ALA A 22 56.22 -10.84 -91.89
CA ALA A 22 56.89 -10.70 -93.21
C ALA A 22 58.33 -10.10 -93.33
N LEU A 23 59.21 -11.00 -93.80
CA LEU A 23 60.15 -10.90 -94.94
C LEU A 23 61.51 -10.14 -94.90
N ALA A 24 62.47 -10.84 -95.53
CA ALA A 24 63.54 -10.37 -96.42
C ALA A 24 64.90 -9.86 -95.88
N GLY A 25 65.96 -10.63 -96.20
CA GLY A 25 67.38 -10.22 -96.18
C GLY A 25 68.05 -10.15 -94.80
N THR A 26 69.39 -10.12 -94.69
CA THR A 26 70.46 -10.42 -95.67
C THR A 26 71.79 -10.62 -94.91
N PHE A 27 72.67 -11.51 -95.41
CA PHE A 27 74.13 -11.64 -95.16
C PHE A 27 74.76 -11.39 -93.75
N ALA A 28 75.34 -12.47 -93.20
CA ALA A 28 76.77 -12.65 -92.82
C ALA A 28 77.60 -11.44 -92.31
N PRO A 29 78.44 -11.59 -91.26
CA PRO A 29 79.54 -12.59 -91.27
C PRO A 29 79.87 -13.32 -89.95
N PRO A 30 80.68 -14.39 -90.03
CA PRO A 30 81.83 -14.51 -89.10
C PRO A 30 83.12 -15.09 -89.73
N THR A 31 84.28 -14.61 -89.27
CA THR A 31 85.65 -15.14 -89.50
C THR A 31 86.53 -14.70 -88.32
N PRO A 32 87.58 -15.42 -87.86
CA PRO A 32 88.67 -16.11 -88.62
C PRO A 32 88.39 -17.61 -88.84
N ALA A 33 88.94 -18.36 -89.82
CA ALA A 33 90.32 -18.51 -90.35
C ALA A 33 91.28 -19.25 -89.39
N GLN A 34 92.07 -20.26 -89.80
CA GLN A 34 92.28 -20.90 -91.12
C GLN A 34 93.03 -22.26 -90.98
N THR A 35 92.78 -23.25 -91.86
CA THR A 35 93.79 -24.20 -92.46
C THR A 35 93.12 -25.18 -93.46
N ASN A 36 93.88 -25.75 -94.40
CA ASN A 36 93.41 -26.53 -95.59
C ASN A 36 94.60 -27.31 -96.23
N PRO A 37 94.40 -28.27 -97.18
CA PRO A 37 93.24 -29.12 -97.52
C PRO A 37 93.60 -30.61 -97.22
N PRO A 38 93.81 -31.64 -98.11
CA PRO A 38 93.54 -31.92 -99.55
C PRO A 38 92.56 -33.11 -99.83
N PRO A 39 92.22 -33.46 -101.11
CA PRO A 39 91.24 -34.51 -101.50
C PRO A 39 91.87 -35.65 -102.37
N PRO A 40 91.18 -36.72 -102.89
CA PRO A 40 90.10 -36.64 -103.94
C PRO A 40 89.00 -37.77 -104.06
N GLN A 41 87.83 -37.39 -104.63
CA GLN A 41 86.93 -38.20 -105.54
C GLN A 41 86.12 -39.44 -105.00
N PRO A 42 85.17 -40.07 -105.75
CA PRO A 42 83.88 -39.47 -106.21
C PRO A 42 82.59 -40.37 -106.15
N GLN A 43 81.40 -39.71 -106.12
CA GLN A 43 80.01 -40.05 -106.63
C GLN A 43 79.57 -41.49 -107.03
N PRO A 44 78.31 -41.93 -106.76
CA PRO A 44 77.08 -41.42 -107.45
C PRO A 44 75.82 -41.21 -106.55
N VAL A 45 74.60 -41.13 -107.14
CA VAL A 45 73.37 -40.55 -106.53
C VAL A 45 72.07 -41.30 -106.94
N GLN A 46 70.99 -41.15 -106.13
CA GLN A 46 69.55 -41.49 -106.36
C GLN A 46 69.08 -42.91 -105.98
N PRO A 47 67.78 -43.13 -105.65
CA PRO A 47 66.64 -42.19 -105.62
C PRO A 47 66.10 -41.89 -104.19
N ALA A 48 65.00 -41.11 -104.12
CA ALA A 48 64.33 -40.76 -102.86
C ALA A 48 63.48 -41.91 -102.28
N THR A 49 63.28 -41.91 -100.96
CA THR A 49 62.35 -42.79 -100.23
C THR A 49 61.59 -41.96 -99.20
N GLU A 50 60.32 -42.28 -98.93
CA GLU A 50 59.51 -41.59 -97.91
C GLU A 50 59.92 -42.05 -96.50
N GLU A 51 60.30 -41.13 -95.61
CA GLU A 51 60.47 -41.47 -94.19
C GLU A 51 59.11 -41.52 -93.48
N GLY A 52 58.62 -42.74 -93.27
CA GLY A 52 57.38 -42.99 -92.54
C GLY A 52 57.46 -42.54 -91.07
N PHE A 53 56.52 -41.68 -90.66
CA PHE A 53 56.43 -41.13 -89.31
C PHE A 53 56.16 -42.22 -88.26
N THR A 54 57.23 -42.75 -87.66
CA THR A 54 57.17 -43.86 -86.69
C THR A 54 56.89 -43.35 -85.28
N ILE A 55 55.62 -43.43 -84.88
CA ILE A 55 55.18 -43.07 -83.51
C ILE A 55 55.78 -44.06 -82.51
N PRO A 56 56.58 -43.62 -81.50
CA PRO A 56 57.20 -44.54 -80.56
C PRO A 56 56.15 -45.22 -79.67
N ILE A 57 56.23 -46.55 -79.61
CA ILE A 57 55.23 -47.46 -79.00
C ILE A 57 54.91 -47.10 -77.52
N TRP A 58 55.82 -46.43 -76.84
CA TRP A 58 55.70 -46.00 -75.44
C TRP A 58 54.62 -44.91 -75.24
N ILE A 59 54.14 -44.28 -76.32
CA ILE A 59 53.00 -43.35 -76.29
C ILE A 59 51.68 -44.09 -76.00
N PHE A 60 51.54 -45.37 -76.39
CA PHE A 60 50.29 -46.12 -76.15
C PHE A 60 49.94 -46.30 -74.66
N PRO A 61 50.83 -46.76 -73.75
CA PRO A 61 50.49 -46.85 -72.32
C PRO A 61 50.24 -45.47 -71.67
N VAL A 62 51.01 -44.43 -72.04
CA VAL A 62 50.81 -43.07 -71.49
C VAL A 62 49.49 -42.47 -71.98
N GLY A 63 49.19 -42.62 -73.28
CA GLY A 63 47.93 -42.20 -73.89
C GLY A 63 46.73 -42.98 -73.35
N ALA A 64 46.88 -44.29 -73.13
CA ALA A 64 45.86 -45.11 -72.49
C ALA A 64 45.61 -44.68 -71.04
N MET A 65 46.66 -44.41 -70.26
CA MET A 65 46.53 -43.89 -68.89
C MET A 65 45.87 -42.50 -68.87
N PHE A 66 46.20 -41.62 -69.82
CA PHE A 66 45.54 -40.32 -69.99
C PHE A 66 44.06 -40.46 -70.40
N PHE A 67 43.73 -41.37 -71.31
CA PHE A 67 42.35 -41.71 -71.66
C PHE A 67 41.59 -42.26 -70.44
N VAL A 68 42.18 -43.18 -69.67
CA VAL A 68 41.59 -43.70 -68.44
C VAL A 68 41.33 -42.55 -67.45
N PHE A 69 42.30 -41.67 -67.19
CA PHE A 69 42.10 -40.50 -66.31
C PHE A 69 41.04 -39.52 -66.83
N MET A 70 40.98 -39.28 -68.14
CA MET A 70 40.01 -38.39 -68.77
C MET A 70 38.59 -38.98 -68.82
N PHE A 71 38.46 -40.32 -68.86
CA PHE A 71 37.17 -41.02 -68.89
C PHE A 71 36.68 -41.48 -67.52
N ILE A 72 37.52 -41.71 -66.52
CA ILE A 72 37.11 -42.01 -65.13
C ILE A 72 35.99 -41.07 -64.60
N PRO A 73 36.08 -39.74 -64.69
CA PRO A 73 35.00 -38.86 -64.23
C PRO A 73 33.72 -38.96 -65.09
N LYS A 74 33.86 -39.27 -66.39
CA LYS A 74 32.70 -39.55 -67.26
C LYS A 74 32.06 -40.90 -66.96
N ILE A 75 32.86 -41.89 -66.59
CA ILE A 75 32.42 -43.23 -66.17
C ILE A 75 31.67 -43.16 -64.83
N GLY A 76 32.14 -42.34 -63.87
CA GLY A 76 31.37 -42.07 -62.65
C GLY A 76 29.99 -41.46 -62.95
N TRP A 77 29.93 -40.50 -63.87
CA TRP A 77 28.66 -39.90 -64.33
C TRP A 77 27.74 -40.93 -65.00
N THR A 78 28.25 -41.78 -65.89
CA THR A 78 27.42 -42.80 -66.58
C THR A 78 27.03 -43.99 -65.71
N LEU A 79 27.79 -44.31 -64.66
CA LEU A 79 27.44 -45.33 -63.66
C LEU A 79 26.38 -44.87 -62.64
N GLY A 80 25.93 -43.62 -62.71
CA GLY A 80 24.92 -43.09 -61.79
C GLY A 80 25.43 -42.97 -60.35
N LEU A 81 26.69 -42.58 -60.20
CA LEU A 81 27.30 -42.25 -58.90
C LEU A 81 26.93 -40.80 -58.52
N ILE A 82 26.40 -40.61 -57.32
CA ILE A 82 26.17 -39.29 -56.72
C ILE A 82 26.67 -39.28 -55.27
N ALA A 83 27.48 -38.26 -54.93
CA ALA A 83 27.87 -37.97 -53.56
C ALA A 83 27.04 -36.81 -52.99
N ILE A 84 26.52 -36.97 -51.77
CA ILE A 84 25.70 -35.99 -51.03
C ILE A 84 26.48 -35.56 -49.78
N GLY A 85 26.62 -34.25 -49.59
CA GLY A 85 27.33 -33.67 -48.45
C GLY A 85 26.59 -33.87 -47.14
N GLU A 86 27.33 -33.85 -46.02
CA GLU A 86 26.82 -34.14 -44.67
C GLU A 86 25.64 -33.24 -44.23
N ARG A 87 25.62 -32.01 -44.78
CA ARG A 87 24.62 -30.96 -44.57
C ARG A 87 23.68 -30.76 -45.77
N GLU A 88 23.66 -31.71 -46.69
CA GLU A 88 22.72 -31.79 -47.81
C GLU A 88 21.72 -32.94 -47.59
N VAL A 89 20.56 -32.85 -48.26
CA VAL A 89 19.63 -33.96 -48.49
C VAL A 89 19.41 -34.09 -50.00
N GLY A 90 19.43 -35.32 -50.52
CA GLY A 90 19.20 -35.59 -51.94
C GLY A 90 17.73 -35.89 -52.20
N ILE A 91 17.04 -35.00 -52.90
CA ILE A 91 15.64 -35.19 -53.33
C ILE A 91 15.65 -35.81 -54.71
N VAL A 92 15.04 -36.99 -54.84
CA VAL A 92 15.06 -37.80 -56.06
C VAL A 92 13.81 -37.53 -56.90
N THR A 93 13.99 -37.17 -58.17
CA THR A 93 12.94 -37.11 -59.19
C THR A 93 13.22 -38.17 -60.25
N LYS A 94 12.27 -39.07 -60.50
CA LYS A 94 12.36 -40.09 -61.54
C LYS A 94 11.70 -39.58 -62.82
N LYS A 95 12.50 -39.36 -63.87
CA LYS A 95 12.08 -38.74 -65.14
C LYS A 95 11.16 -39.65 -65.95
N PHE A 96 11.45 -40.94 -65.96
CA PHE A 96 10.72 -41.96 -66.72
C PHE A 96 10.56 -43.24 -65.90
N SER A 97 9.35 -43.82 -65.93
CA SER A 97 9.00 -45.08 -65.25
C SER A 97 7.88 -45.79 -66.00
N SER A 98 7.74 -47.11 -65.81
CA SER A 98 6.63 -47.89 -66.37
C SER A 98 5.32 -47.76 -65.57
N LYS A 99 5.36 -47.11 -64.38
CA LYS A 99 4.19 -46.75 -63.59
C LYS A 99 4.05 -45.23 -63.58
N ASN A 100 2.86 -44.74 -63.91
CA ASN A 100 2.50 -43.34 -63.79
C ASN A 100 1.93 -43.05 -62.39
N LEU A 101 2.28 -41.90 -61.84
CA LEU A 101 1.68 -41.38 -60.61
C LEU A 101 0.19 -41.08 -60.83
N PRO A 102 -0.73 -41.44 -59.91
CA PRO A 102 -2.13 -41.03 -60.01
C PRO A 102 -2.24 -39.50 -59.89
N SER A 103 -3.08 -38.87 -60.71
CA SER A 103 -3.20 -37.41 -60.86
C SER A 103 -3.64 -36.65 -59.60
N SER A 104 -4.04 -37.36 -58.54
CA SER A 104 -4.39 -36.80 -57.24
C SER A 104 -3.22 -36.70 -56.25
N ARG A 105 -2.02 -37.18 -56.63
CA ARG A 105 -0.78 -37.13 -55.83
C ARG A 105 0.33 -36.39 -56.57
N LEU A 106 1.32 -35.93 -55.81
CA LEU A 106 2.52 -35.23 -56.29
C LEU A 106 3.80 -36.07 -56.04
N ILE A 107 3.76 -36.96 -55.03
CA ILE A 107 4.90 -37.75 -54.57
C ILE A 107 4.65 -39.25 -54.81
N ALA A 108 5.58 -39.88 -55.52
CA ALA A 108 5.62 -41.31 -55.80
C ALA A 108 6.07 -42.12 -54.58
N LEU A 109 5.38 -43.24 -54.35
CA LEU A 109 5.72 -44.20 -53.31
C LEU A 109 6.41 -45.44 -53.90
N ASP A 110 5.88 -45.99 -54.99
CA ASP A 110 6.27 -47.35 -55.43
C ASP A 110 7.03 -47.36 -56.76
N GLY A 111 7.98 -46.41 -56.87
CA GLY A 111 8.89 -46.24 -58.01
C GLY A 111 8.24 -45.63 -59.25
N GLU A 112 7.11 -44.95 -59.09
CA GLU A 112 6.38 -44.24 -60.16
C GLU A 112 7.19 -43.06 -60.72
N GLY A 113 6.83 -42.57 -61.90
CA GLY A 113 7.42 -41.35 -62.47
C GLY A 113 7.03 -40.12 -61.65
N GLY A 114 7.99 -39.22 -61.36
CA GLY A 114 7.79 -38.02 -60.54
C GLY A 114 8.76 -37.90 -59.37
N LEU A 115 8.47 -36.95 -58.47
CA LEU A 115 9.18 -36.78 -57.19
C LEU A 115 9.00 -38.04 -56.33
N GLN A 116 10.07 -38.58 -55.75
CA GLN A 116 9.99 -39.76 -54.87
C GLN A 116 9.83 -39.33 -53.40
N ALA A 117 9.16 -40.15 -52.60
CA ALA A 117 9.03 -39.93 -51.16
C ALA A 117 10.38 -40.03 -50.43
N ASP A 118 11.14 -41.09 -50.70
CA ASP A 118 12.40 -41.36 -50.00
C ASP A 118 13.51 -40.38 -50.43
N THR A 119 14.18 -39.78 -49.44
CA THR A 119 15.35 -38.92 -49.63
C THR A 119 16.65 -39.71 -49.49
N LEU A 120 17.69 -39.25 -50.18
CA LEU A 120 19.02 -39.81 -50.05
C LEU A 120 19.77 -39.19 -48.86
N PRO A 121 20.28 -40.00 -47.91
CA PRO A 121 21.13 -39.54 -46.81
C PRO A 121 22.52 -39.11 -47.33
N PRO A 122 23.34 -38.43 -46.51
CA PRO A 122 24.73 -38.11 -46.89
C PRO A 122 25.56 -39.37 -47.15
N GLY A 123 26.52 -39.27 -48.07
CA GLY A 123 27.36 -40.38 -48.52
C GLY A 123 27.37 -40.58 -50.04
N TRP A 124 27.82 -41.75 -50.47
CA TRP A 124 27.97 -42.13 -51.89
C TRP A 124 26.85 -43.11 -52.28
N HIS A 125 26.07 -42.74 -53.29
CA HIS A 125 24.97 -43.54 -53.82
C HIS A 125 25.24 -43.95 -55.26
N PHE A 126 24.81 -45.15 -55.63
CA PHE A 126 25.07 -45.80 -56.92
C PHE A 126 23.76 -46.18 -57.62
N GLY A 127 23.77 -46.31 -58.95
CA GLY A 127 22.61 -46.72 -59.76
C GLY A 127 21.61 -45.60 -60.07
N TYR A 128 21.90 -44.36 -59.66
CA TYR A 128 21.07 -43.18 -59.95
C TYR A 128 21.44 -42.54 -61.29
N PHE A 129 21.20 -43.28 -62.38
CA PHE A 129 21.58 -42.88 -63.73
C PHE A 129 20.98 -41.52 -64.15
N PRO A 130 21.78 -40.52 -64.57
CA PRO A 130 21.27 -39.17 -64.87
C PRO A 130 20.28 -39.05 -66.04
N TRP A 131 20.11 -40.11 -66.85
CA TRP A 131 19.05 -40.18 -67.87
C TRP A 131 17.71 -40.61 -67.29
N GLN A 132 17.69 -41.44 -66.24
CA GLN A 132 16.47 -41.90 -65.55
C GLN A 132 16.08 -41.00 -64.37
N TYR A 133 17.06 -40.47 -63.65
CA TYR A 133 16.86 -39.70 -62.42
C TYR A 133 17.38 -38.26 -62.56
N SER A 134 16.84 -37.37 -61.73
CA SER A 134 17.38 -36.07 -61.41
C SER A 134 17.44 -35.97 -59.89
N ILE A 135 18.59 -35.60 -59.33
CA ILE A 135 18.75 -35.43 -57.89
C ILE A 135 18.97 -33.95 -57.62
N LYS A 136 18.04 -33.33 -56.90
CA LYS A 136 18.18 -31.97 -56.40
C LYS A 136 18.82 -32.06 -55.01
N LYS A 137 19.98 -31.44 -54.85
CA LYS A 137 20.63 -31.26 -53.55
C LYS A 137 20.02 -30.04 -52.88
N GLU A 138 19.53 -30.20 -51.66
CA GLU A 138 19.06 -29.10 -50.84
C GLU A 138 19.74 -29.11 -49.47
N PRO A 139 19.95 -27.95 -48.82
CA PRO A 139 20.52 -27.92 -47.47
C PRO A 139 19.56 -28.55 -46.46
N VAL A 140 20.10 -29.22 -45.45
CA VAL A 140 19.30 -29.74 -44.33
C VAL A 140 18.59 -28.60 -43.59
N VAL A 141 17.36 -28.85 -43.14
CA VAL A 141 16.56 -27.87 -42.41
C VAL A 141 17.12 -27.73 -41.00
N VAL A 142 17.59 -26.52 -40.65
CA VAL A 142 18.06 -26.19 -39.31
C VAL A 142 17.03 -25.30 -38.63
N VAL A 143 16.52 -25.75 -37.49
CA VAL A 143 15.69 -24.95 -36.57
C VAL A 143 16.62 -24.42 -35.47
N PRO A 144 16.80 -23.10 -35.33
CA PRO A 144 17.65 -22.50 -34.30
C PRO A 144 17.24 -22.87 -32.87
N GLN A 145 18.09 -22.53 -31.90
CA GLN A 145 17.75 -22.68 -30.48
C GLN A 145 16.67 -21.66 -30.08
N ASP A 146 15.83 -22.02 -29.12
CA ASP A 146 14.67 -21.25 -28.65
C ASP A 146 13.63 -20.94 -29.75
N GLU A 147 13.61 -21.74 -30.82
CA GLU A 147 12.68 -21.63 -31.96
C GLU A 147 12.00 -22.96 -32.31
N ILE A 148 10.87 -22.85 -33.01
CA ILE A 148 10.09 -23.94 -33.61
C ILE A 148 10.00 -23.77 -35.12
N GLY A 149 9.84 -24.88 -35.84
CA GLY A 149 9.51 -24.89 -37.26
C GLY A 149 8.06 -25.35 -37.49
N LEU A 150 7.38 -24.68 -38.43
CA LEU A 150 6.03 -25.01 -38.87
C LEU A 150 6.09 -25.73 -40.23
N ILE A 151 5.16 -26.64 -40.51
CA ILE A 151 5.21 -27.52 -41.68
C ILE A 151 3.93 -27.40 -42.49
N ILE A 152 4.06 -27.34 -43.81
CA ILE A 152 2.98 -27.44 -44.78
C ILE A 152 3.27 -28.63 -45.68
N ALA A 153 2.38 -29.63 -45.70
CA ALA A 153 2.49 -30.79 -46.58
C ALA A 153 1.84 -30.49 -47.94
N ASN A 154 2.59 -30.64 -49.03
CA ASN A 154 2.14 -30.39 -50.40
C ASN A 154 1.30 -31.56 -50.97
N ASP A 155 1.41 -32.75 -50.37
CA ASP A 155 0.72 -33.97 -50.79
C ASP A 155 0.30 -34.81 -49.58
N GLY A 156 -0.67 -35.69 -49.77
CA GLY A 156 -1.34 -36.45 -48.72
C GLY A 156 -2.85 -36.54 -48.92
N ALA A 157 -3.56 -37.07 -47.92
CA ALA A 157 -5.02 -37.04 -47.87
C ALA A 157 -5.54 -35.59 -47.79
N THR A 158 -6.77 -35.34 -48.26
CA THR A 158 -7.39 -34.01 -48.12
C THR A 158 -7.90 -33.82 -46.69
N ILE A 159 -7.54 -32.72 -46.03
CA ILE A 159 -8.09 -32.35 -44.71
C ILE A 159 -9.63 -32.23 -44.83
N PRO A 160 -10.42 -32.85 -43.93
CA PRO A 160 -11.88 -32.67 -43.89
C PRO A 160 -12.27 -31.20 -43.67
N PRO A 161 -13.38 -30.71 -44.26
CA PRO A 161 -13.75 -29.29 -44.23
C PRO A 161 -14.01 -28.74 -42.82
N ASP A 162 -14.25 -29.61 -41.84
CA ASP A 162 -14.51 -29.25 -40.45
C ASP A 162 -13.26 -28.85 -39.64
N ARG A 163 -12.05 -29.07 -40.20
CA ARG A 163 -10.75 -28.76 -39.55
C ARG A 163 -9.87 -27.88 -40.42
N ILE A 164 -8.98 -27.14 -39.78
CA ILE A 164 -8.07 -26.19 -40.42
C ILE A 164 -6.65 -26.78 -40.59
N LEU A 165 -6.25 -27.70 -39.69
CA LEU A 165 -4.91 -28.27 -39.63
C LEU A 165 -4.91 -29.80 -39.83
N GLY A 166 -3.86 -30.27 -40.52
CA GLY A 166 -3.63 -31.69 -40.81
C GLY A 166 -3.20 -32.48 -39.58
N THR A 167 -3.72 -33.71 -39.42
CA THR A 167 -3.44 -34.57 -38.26
C THR A 167 -1.97 -34.88 -38.07
N VAL A 168 -1.55 -34.99 -36.81
CA VAL A 168 -0.21 -35.45 -36.44
C VAL A 168 -0.10 -36.95 -36.65
N VAL A 169 0.84 -37.33 -37.53
CA VAL A 169 1.15 -38.70 -37.91
C VAL A 169 2.59 -39.02 -37.50
N ASP A 170 2.84 -40.21 -36.96
CA ASP A 170 4.22 -40.64 -36.68
C ASP A 170 4.97 -40.87 -38.00
N CYS A 171 6.00 -40.05 -38.19
CA CYS A 171 6.84 -39.99 -39.37
C CYS A 171 8.27 -39.54 -39.04
N ASP A 172 8.71 -39.66 -37.77
CA ASP A 172 10.02 -39.21 -37.29
C ASP A 172 10.30 -37.74 -37.69
N ASN A 173 9.51 -36.84 -37.13
CA ASN A 173 9.60 -35.38 -37.31
C ASN A 173 9.69 -34.94 -38.79
N PHE A 174 8.81 -35.51 -39.64
CA PHE A 174 8.72 -35.27 -41.08
C PHE A 174 9.95 -35.66 -41.91
N GLN A 175 10.93 -36.37 -41.32
CA GLN A 175 12.08 -36.90 -42.06
C GLN A 175 11.68 -38.12 -42.91
N ASN A 176 10.79 -38.99 -42.39
CA ASN A 176 10.33 -40.17 -43.11
C ASN A 176 9.04 -39.89 -43.90
N ALA A 177 9.18 -39.19 -45.03
CA ALA A 177 8.11 -38.87 -45.98
C ALA A 177 7.23 -40.08 -46.37
N ARG A 178 7.83 -41.25 -46.62
CA ARG A 178 7.11 -42.50 -46.89
C ARG A 178 6.18 -42.88 -45.75
N LYS A 179 6.63 -42.82 -44.50
CA LYS A 179 5.80 -43.12 -43.30
C LYS A 179 4.64 -42.15 -43.18
N PHE A 180 4.87 -40.85 -43.39
CA PHE A 180 3.79 -39.85 -43.37
C PHE A 180 2.67 -40.20 -44.35
N LEU A 181 3.01 -40.47 -45.61
CA LEU A 181 2.02 -40.77 -46.65
C LEU A 181 1.34 -42.14 -46.46
N THR A 182 2.04 -43.17 -45.96
CA THR A 182 1.42 -44.50 -45.70
C THR A 182 0.57 -44.53 -44.44
N ASN A 183 0.90 -43.73 -43.42
CA ASN A 183 0.15 -43.63 -42.17
C ASN A 183 -1.02 -42.62 -42.25
N GLY A 184 -1.39 -42.16 -43.45
CA GLY A 184 -2.56 -41.32 -43.69
C GLY A 184 -2.36 -39.82 -43.52
N GLY A 185 -1.12 -39.31 -43.64
CA GLY A 185 -0.80 -37.89 -43.54
C GLY A 185 -1.62 -37.00 -44.49
N GLU A 186 -2.03 -35.85 -43.98
CA GLU A 186 -2.98 -34.93 -44.65
C GLU A 186 -2.25 -33.71 -45.23
N LYS A 187 -2.62 -33.28 -46.45
CA LYS A 187 -2.02 -32.13 -47.15
C LYS A 187 -2.53 -30.80 -46.62
N GLY A 188 -1.66 -29.81 -46.49
CA GLY A 188 -1.95 -28.49 -45.92
C GLY A 188 -1.09 -28.18 -44.70
N ARG A 189 -1.47 -27.13 -43.95
CA ARG A 189 -0.81 -26.72 -42.70
C ARG A 189 -0.89 -27.85 -41.67
N GLN A 190 0.22 -28.24 -41.08
CA GLN A 190 0.28 -29.33 -40.11
C GLN A 190 0.03 -28.83 -38.67
N LEU A 191 -0.60 -29.69 -37.87
CA LEU A 191 -0.82 -29.45 -36.44
C LEU A 191 0.46 -29.63 -35.60
N ALA A 192 1.38 -30.49 -36.04
CA ALA A 192 2.68 -30.72 -35.40
C ALA A 192 3.68 -29.61 -35.74
N VAL A 193 4.59 -29.35 -34.78
CA VAL A 193 5.75 -28.47 -34.93
C VAL A 193 7.02 -29.26 -34.70
N ILE A 194 8.10 -28.87 -35.38
CA ILE A 194 9.46 -29.37 -35.07
C ILE A 194 10.14 -28.42 -34.09
N THR A 195 10.84 -28.97 -33.10
CA THR A 195 11.63 -28.20 -32.13
C THR A 195 13.01 -27.85 -32.71
N THR A 196 13.85 -27.14 -31.95
CA THR A 196 15.27 -26.94 -32.30
C THR A 196 15.96 -28.24 -32.72
N GLY A 197 16.80 -28.19 -33.75
CA GLY A 197 17.44 -29.38 -34.32
C GLY A 197 17.87 -29.21 -35.79
N THR A 198 18.43 -30.28 -36.36
CA THR A 198 18.78 -30.36 -37.79
C THR A 198 18.09 -31.59 -38.39
N TYR A 199 17.18 -31.36 -39.34
CA TYR A 199 16.27 -32.38 -39.86
C TYR A 199 16.49 -32.61 -41.37
N ARG A 200 16.43 -33.88 -41.79
CA ARG A 200 16.58 -34.31 -43.19
C ARG A 200 15.21 -34.47 -43.85
N ILE A 201 14.49 -33.37 -43.97
CA ILE A 201 13.11 -33.30 -44.48
C ILE A 201 13.11 -33.24 -46.01
N ASN A 202 12.17 -33.95 -46.66
CA ASN A 202 11.94 -33.87 -48.10
C ASN A 202 11.19 -32.56 -48.44
N THR A 203 11.91 -31.50 -48.81
CA THR A 203 11.33 -30.16 -49.04
C THR A 203 10.36 -30.08 -50.22
N ALA A 204 10.35 -31.07 -51.11
CA ALA A 204 9.36 -31.16 -52.18
C ALA A 204 7.98 -31.62 -51.67
N LEU A 205 7.95 -32.51 -50.66
CA LEU A 205 6.73 -32.90 -49.97
C LEU A 205 6.35 -31.91 -48.86
N PHE A 206 7.33 -31.39 -48.12
CA PHE A 206 7.11 -30.57 -46.93
C PHE A 206 7.77 -29.20 -47.07
N GLU A 207 6.97 -28.16 -47.25
CA GLU A 207 7.45 -26.80 -47.05
C GLU A 207 7.60 -26.54 -45.55
N VAL A 208 8.81 -26.22 -45.10
CA VAL A 208 9.11 -25.91 -43.69
C VAL A 208 9.37 -24.42 -43.53
N ILE A 209 8.67 -23.79 -42.59
CA ILE A 209 8.78 -22.37 -42.27
C ILE A 209 9.49 -22.24 -40.92
N THR A 210 10.52 -21.40 -40.90
CA THR A 210 11.36 -21.06 -39.74
C THR A 210 11.60 -19.54 -39.71
N SER A 211 12.16 -19.01 -38.62
CA SER A 211 12.51 -17.58 -38.49
C SER A 211 13.30 -17.01 -39.69
N ALA A 212 14.13 -17.83 -40.34
CA ALA A 212 14.97 -17.44 -41.46
C ALA A 212 14.21 -17.22 -42.79
N ASN A 213 13.07 -17.91 -43.01
CA ASN A 213 12.27 -17.78 -44.23
C ASN A 213 10.84 -17.22 -43.99
N ALA A 214 10.41 -17.07 -42.74
CA ALA A 214 9.09 -16.54 -42.35
C ALA A 214 8.67 -15.27 -43.11
N LYS A 215 9.58 -14.30 -43.28
CA LYS A 215 9.30 -13.04 -44.01
C LYS A 215 8.99 -13.25 -45.49
N GLN A 216 9.50 -14.30 -46.12
CA GLN A 216 9.18 -14.68 -47.50
C GLN A 216 7.80 -15.35 -47.61
N LYS A 217 7.22 -15.76 -46.49
CA LYS A 217 5.92 -16.43 -46.34
C LYS A 217 4.87 -15.58 -45.64
N GLY A 218 5.15 -14.29 -45.42
CA GLY A 218 4.20 -13.33 -44.85
C GLY A 218 3.98 -13.47 -43.33
N MET A 219 4.93 -14.04 -42.59
CA MET A 219 4.86 -14.22 -41.13
C MET A 219 6.06 -13.55 -40.46
N GLU A 220 5.89 -13.02 -39.23
CA GLU A 220 7.01 -12.38 -38.53
C GLU A 220 7.89 -13.42 -37.80
N PRO A 221 9.24 -13.31 -37.85
CA PRO A 221 10.15 -14.25 -37.18
C PRO A 221 9.98 -14.34 -35.64
N SER A 222 9.24 -13.43 -35.02
CA SER A 222 8.85 -13.52 -33.60
C SER A 222 7.84 -14.62 -33.30
N GLU A 223 7.00 -15.00 -34.27
CA GLU A 223 5.97 -16.06 -34.10
C GLU A 223 6.59 -17.47 -34.00
N PHE A 224 7.82 -17.63 -34.48
CA PHE A 224 8.56 -18.90 -34.51
C PHE A 224 9.41 -19.10 -33.24
N LYS A 225 9.42 -18.15 -32.31
CA LYS A 225 10.14 -18.27 -31.04
C LYS A 225 9.31 -19.01 -30.02
N VAL A 226 9.95 -19.85 -29.22
CA VAL A 226 9.33 -20.55 -28.09
C VAL A 226 8.62 -19.52 -27.21
N TYR A 227 7.34 -19.74 -26.92
CA TYR A 227 6.49 -18.73 -26.30
C TYR A 227 6.89 -18.51 -24.84
N LYS A 228 7.48 -17.35 -24.54
CA LYS A 228 7.92 -16.99 -23.19
C LYS A 228 6.85 -16.14 -22.50
N LEU A 229 6.17 -16.73 -21.53
CA LEU A 229 5.21 -16.05 -20.65
C LEU A 229 5.96 -15.49 -19.45
N ALA A 230 5.90 -14.16 -19.28
CA ALA A 230 6.63 -13.45 -18.23
C ALA A 230 6.20 -13.88 -16.80
N PRO A 231 7.09 -13.72 -15.79
CA PRO A 231 6.70 -13.82 -14.39
C PRO A 231 5.52 -12.91 -14.05
N GLU A 232 4.72 -13.32 -13.07
CA GLU A 232 3.49 -12.62 -12.63
C GLU A 232 2.41 -12.43 -13.71
N ARG A 233 2.52 -13.13 -14.85
CA ARG A 233 1.51 -13.14 -15.91
C ARG A 233 0.88 -14.52 -16.11
N VAL A 234 -0.33 -14.47 -16.64
CA VAL A 234 -1.17 -15.61 -17.03
C VAL A 234 -1.33 -15.58 -18.54
N GLY A 235 -1.15 -16.72 -19.20
CA GLY A 235 -1.47 -16.89 -20.60
C GLY A 235 -2.93 -17.32 -20.73
N ILE A 236 -3.79 -16.43 -21.23
CA ILE A 236 -5.17 -16.77 -21.60
C ILE A 236 -5.14 -17.32 -23.03
N VAL A 237 -5.71 -18.51 -23.22
CA VAL A 237 -5.56 -19.29 -24.45
C VAL A 237 -6.82 -19.20 -25.32
N THR A 238 -6.61 -18.93 -26.61
CA THR A 238 -7.62 -19.10 -27.67
C THR A 238 -7.12 -20.15 -28.64
N VAL A 239 -7.88 -21.24 -28.80
CA VAL A 239 -7.62 -22.30 -29.78
C VAL A 239 -8.30 -21.94 -31.09
N LEU A 240 -7.67 -22.22 -32.23
CA LEU A 240 -8.18 -21.87 -33.57
C LEU A 240 -8.82 -23.06 -34.31
N ASP A 241 -8.49 -24.30 -33.94
CA ASP A 241 -8.95 -25.52 -34.63
C ASP A 241 -9.50 -26.57 -33.64
N GLY A 242 -10.59 -27.26 -34.01
CA GLY A 242 -11.36 -28.12 -33.13
C GLY A 242 -12.88 -27.96 -33.29
N VAL A 243 -13.65 -28.65 -32.42
CA VAL A 243 -15.11 -28.60 -32.37
C VAL A 243 -15.57 -27.18 -32.02
N PRO A 244 -16.69 -26.63 -32.53
CA PRO A 244 -17.23 -25.36 -32.00
C PRO A 244 -17.49 -25.40 -30.48
N ILE A 245 -17.58 -24.22 -29.85
CA ILE A 245 -18.16 -24.11 -28.49
C ILE A 245 -19.67 -24.33 -28.60
N ASP A 246 -20.26 -25.01 -27.61
CA ASP A 246 -21.71 -25.18 -27.51
C ASP A 246 -22.43 -23.82 -27.37
N GLU A 247 -23.66 -23.74 -27.86
CA GLU A 247 -24.47 -22.53 -27.75
C GLU A 247 -24.76 -22.17 -26.29
N GLY A 248 -24.40 -20.94 -25.88
CA GLY A 248 -24.58 -20.44 -24.51
C GLY A 248 -23.33 -20.53 -23.61
N GLU A 249 -22.27 -21.21 -24.05
CA GLU A 249 -20.96 -21.17 -23.39
C GLU A 249 -19.97 -20.22 -24.08
N ILE A 250 -19.07 -19.63 -23.28
CA ILE A 250 -18.09 -18.65 -23.75
C ILE A 250 -16.66 -19.22 -23.89
N ALA A 251 -16.43 -20.46 -23.43
CA ALA A 251 -15.11 -21.08 -23.46
C ALA A 251 -15.15 -22.61 -23.63
N GLY A 252 -14.02 -23.19 -24.01
CA GLY A 252 -13.77 -24.62 -24.02
C GLY A 252 -13.39 -25.17 -22.64
N PRO A 253 -13.93 -26.33 -22.22
CA PRO A 253 -13.65 -26.94 -20.92
C PRO A 253 -12.22 -27.50 -20.83
N ILE A 254 -11.73 -27.67 -19.61
CA ILE A 254 -10.37 -28.16 -19.33
C ILE A 254 -10.22 -29.65 -19.73
N ILE A 255 -9.34 -29.94 -20.70
CA ILE A 255 -9.08 -31.30 -21.21
C ILE A 255 -7.72 -31.83 -20.70
N PRO A 256 -7.65 -33.04 -20.10
CA PRO A 256 -6.39 -33.58 -19.59
C PRO A 256 -5.41 -34.07 -20.68
N GLY A 257 -4.18 -34.41 -20.29
CA GLY A 257 -3.22 -35.20 -21.10
C GLY A 257 -2.49 -34.49 -22.24
N HIS A 258 -2.86 -33.24 -22.57
CA HIS A 258 -2.36 -32.55 -23.76
C HIS A 258 -1.19 -31.56 -23.52
N ASN A 259 -0.60 -31.57 -22.30
CA ASN A 259 0.61 -30.83 -21.89
C ASN A 259 0.59 -29.31 -22.15
N ASN A 260 -0.48 -28.61 -21.73
CA ASN A 260 -0.67 -27.16 -21.92
C ASN A 260 -0.51 -26.76 -23.41
N PHE A 261 -1.42 -27.24 -24.24
CA PHE A 261 -1.54 -26.98 -25.68
C PHE A 261 -0.37 -27.41 -26.58
N GLN A 262 0.78 -27.83 -26.02
CA GLN A 262 1.92 -28.37 -26.78
C GLN A 262 1.59 -29.65 -27.55
N LYS A 263 0.72 -30.52 -27.01
CA LYS A 263 0.23 -31.71 -27.71
C LYS A 263 -1.19 -31.48 -28.25
N ALA A 264 -1.30 -30.56 -29.21
CA ALA A 264 -2.55 -30.21 -29.89
C ALA A 264 -3.37 -31.43 -30.35
N GLN A 265 -2.71 -32.50 -30.83
CA GLN A 265 -3.41 -33.69 -31.33
C GLN A 265 -4.21 -34.43 -30.24
N SER A 266 -3.71 -34.47 -29.01
CA SER A 266 -4.44 -35.03 -27.86
C SER A 266 -5.54 -34.11 -27.36
N PHE A 267 -5.40 -32.79 -27.49
CA PHE A 267 -6.47 -31.84 -27.20
C PHE A 267 -7.66 -32.06 -28.14
N ILE A 268 -7.44 -32.07 -29.47
CA ILE A 268 -8.52 -32.31 -30.45
C ILE A 268 -9.13 -33.72 -30.26
N LYS A 269 -8.32 -34.76 -30.05
CA LYS A 269 -8.83 -36.13 -29.77
C LYS A 269 -9.61 -36.25 -28.46
N GLY A 270 -9.41 -35.34 -27.51
CA GLY A 270 -10.13 -35.27 -26.24
C GLY A 270 -11.46 -34.50 -26.31
N GLY A 271 -11.95 -34.12 -27.50
CA GLY A 271 -13.13 -33.26 -27.65
C GLY A 271 -12.81 -31.76 -27.64
N GLY A 272 -11.58 -31.40 -27.97
CA GLY A 272 -11.08 -30.02 -27.98
C GLY A 272 -11.95 -29.03 -28.73
N ARG A 273 -12.43 -28.00 -28.01
CA ARG A 273 -13.24 -26.92 -28.58
C ARG A 273 -12.37 -25.77 -29.07
N ARG A 274 -12.64 -25.24 -30.26
CA ARG A 274 -12.03 -24.00 -30.80
C ARG A 274 -12.66 -22.77 -30.14
N GLY A 275 -11.90 -21.70 -29.97
CA GLY A 275 -12.28 -20.49 -29.26
C GLY A 275 -11.50 -20.31 -27.96
N LEU A 276 -11.96 -19.37 -27.12
CA LEU A 276 -11.41 -19.12 -25.79
C LEU A 276 -11.44 -20.39 -24.92
N GLN A 277 -10.46 -20.59 -24.05
CA GLN A 277 -10.36 -21.76 -23.17
C GLN A 277 -10.50 -21.36 -21.70
N GLU A 278 -11.11 -22.21 -20.89
CA GLU A 278 -11.07 -22.08 -19.43
C GLU A 278 -9.64 -22.21 -18.90
N GLN A 279 -8.88 -23.15 -19.47
CA GLN A 279 -7.52 -23.46 -19.05
C GLN A 279 -6.52 -22.35 -19.38
N ILE A 280 -5.79 -21.94 -18.36
CA ILE A 280 -4.69 -20.98 -18.42
C ILE A 280 -3.33 -21.67 -18.59
N ILE A 281 -2.35 -20.89 -19.08
CA ILE A 281 -0.92 -21.23 -19.07
C ILE A 281 -0.22 -20.39 -18.00
N LEU A 282 0.69 -21.02 -17.24
CA LEU A 282 1.54 -20.37 -16.22
C LEU A 282 2.89 -19.93 -16.79
N SER A 283 3.52 -18.94 -16.14
CA SER A 283 4.82 -18.37 -16.54
C SER A 283 5.88 -19.44 -16.83
N GLY A 284 6.50 -19.37 -18.01
CA GLY A 284 7.35 -20.44 -18.54
C GLY A 284 7.68 -20.25 -20.02
N SER A 285 8.37 -21.23 -20.60
CA SER A 285 8.68 -21.29 -22.04
C SER A 285 7.94 -22.47 -22.67
N TRP A 286 7.11 -22.22 -23.68
CA TRP A 286 6.15 -23.19 -24.20
C TRP A 286 6.24 -23.35 -25.73
N ASN A 287 6.30 -24.60 -26.21
CA ASN A 287 6.36 -24.92 -27.64
C ASN A 287 4.94 -24.93 -28.23
N LEU A 288 4.39 -23.75 -28.52
CA LEU A 288 3.02 -23.56 -29.01
C LEU A 288 2.99 -23.33 -30.52
N ASN A 289 2.08 -24.00 -31.22
CA ASN A 289 1.86 -23.78 -32.66
C ASN A 289 0.95 -22.54 -32.87
N PRO A 290 1.43 -21.44 -33.47
CA PRO A 290 0.65 -20.21 -33.61
C PRO A 290 -0.54 -20.33 -34.57
N TRP A 291 -0.59 -21.36 -35.43
CA TRP A 291 -1.78 -21.65 -36.25
C TRP A 291 -2.86 -22.41 -35.47
N PHE A 292 -2.52 -23.01 -34.32
CA PHE A 292 -3.45 -23.76 -33.48
C PHE A 292 -3.87 -22.98 -32.23
N VAL A 293 -2.95 -22.23 -31.62
CA VAL A 293 -3.18 -21.51 -30.35
C VAL A 293 -2.59 -20.11 -30.38
N GLN A 294 -3.41 -19.14 -30.00
CA GLN A 294 -3.04 -17.77 -29.70
C GLN A 294 -3.11 -17.54 -28.18
N VAL A 295 -2.17 -16.80 -27.60
CA VAL A 295 -2.08 -16.59 -26.14
C VAL A 295 -1.92 -15.11 -25.80
N GLU A 296 -2.86 -14.58 -25.02
CA GLU A 296 -2.88 -13.21 -24.50
C GLU A 296 -2.25 -13.17 -23.09
N GLN A 297 -1.27 -12.28 -22.86
CA GLN A 297 -0.56 -12.20 -21.57
C GLN A 297 -1.16 -11.16 -20.61
N VAL A 298 -2.07 -11.59 -19.75
CA VAL A 298 -2.68 -10.75 -18.71
C VAL A 298 -1.86 -10.84 -17.41
N LYS A 299 -1.90 -9.81 -16.55
CA LYS A 299 -1.33 -9.88 -15.20
C LYS A 299 -2.12 -10.87 -14.32
N MET A 300 -1.47 -11.52 -13.37
CA MET A 300 -2.17 -12.27 -12.31
C MET A 300 -3.10 -11.34 -11.51
N THR A 301 -4.20 -11.88 -10.99
CA THR A 301 -5.13 -11.14 -10.13
C THR A 301 -4.52 -11.03 -8.74
N GLU A 302 -4.23 -9.82 -8.30
CA GLU A 302 -3.68 -9.55 -6.97
C GLU A 302 -4.80 -9.20 -5.98
N VAL A 303 -4.92 -9.99 -4.91
CA VAL A 303 -5.80 -9.73 -3.77
C VAL A 303 -4.93 -9.16 -2.65
N PRO A 304 -5.07 -7.88 -2.27
CA PRO A 304 -4.27 -7.26 -1.23
C PRO A 304 -4.62 -7.80 0.17
N ILE A 305 -3.72 -7.59 1.13
CA ILE A 305 -3.96 -7.91 2.54
C ILE A 305 -5.13 -7.07 3.06
N GLY A 306 -6.01 -7.68 3.87
CA GLY A 306 -7.25 -7.04 4.35
C GLY A 306 -8.44 -7.15 3.38
N TYR A 307 -8.27 -7.81 2.23
CA TYR A 307 -9.33 -8.10 1.26
C TYR A 307 -9.43 -9.59 0.95
N VAL A 308 -10.58 -10.00 0.42
CA VAL A 308 -10.76 -11.27 -0.29
C VAL A 308 -11.28 -11.03 -1.69
N GLY A 309 -10.88 -11.89 -2.64
CA GLY A 309 -11.38 -11.86 -4.01
C GLY A 309 -12.54 -12.84 -4.18
N VAL A 310 -13.77 -12.35 -4.28
CA VAL A 310 -14.93 -13.19 -4.61
C VAL A 310 -14.95 -13.44 -6.12
N VAL A 311 -14.99 -14.71 -6.52
CA VAL A 311 -14.96 -15.11 -7.94
C VAL A 311 -16.38 -15.32 -8.47
N ILE A 312 -16.67 -14.66 -9.60
CA ILE A 312 -17.88 -14.82 -10.40
C ILE A 312 -17.47 -15.53 -11.69
N SER A 313 -17.80 -16.81 -11.83
CA SER A 313 -17.49 -17.63 -13.01
C SER A 313 -18.65 -17.63 -14.00
N PHE A 314 -18.36 -17.31 -15.26
CA PHE A 314 -19.34 -17.36 -16.36
C PHE A 314 -19.32 -18.70 -17.13
N VAL A 315 -18.50 -19.65 -16.67
CA VAL A 315 -18.18 -20.94 -17.30
C VAL A 315 -18.25 -22.09 -16.30
N GLY A 316 -18.31 -23.32 -16.83
CA GLY A 316 -18.49 -24.56 -16.07
C GLY A 316 -19.94 -25.04 -16.03
N GLU A 317 -20.17 -26.23 -15.48
CA GLU A 317 -21.52 -26.80 -15.43
C GLU A 317 -22.45 -26.01 -14.51
N SER A 318 -23.72 -25.87 -14.94
CA SER A 318 -24.82 -25.31 -14.14
C SER A 318 -25.35 -26.34 -13.12
N GLN A 319 -24.44 -26.89 -12.31
CA GLN A 319 -24.76 -27.90 -11.31
C GLN A 319 -25.47 -27.30 -10.08
N LYS A 320 -26.09 -28.16 -9.25
CA LYS A 320 -26.87 -27.77 -8.07
C LYS A 320 -26.21 -26.70 -7.20
N ASP A 321 -27.00 -25.68 -6.85
CA ASP A 321 -26.69 -24.70 -5.83
C ASP A 321 -26.29 -25.36 -4.49
N VAL A 322 -25.26 -24.80 -3.84
CA VAL A 322 -24.79 -25.24 -2.51
C VAL A 322 -25.13 -24.26 -1.39
N SER A 323 -25.92 -23.21 -1.68
CA SER A 323 -26.36 -22.22 -0.67
C SER A 323 -27.33 -22.80 0.35
N GLY A 324 -28.09 -23.84 -0.04
CA GLY A 324 -29.08 -24.53 0.77
C GLY A 324 -30.46 -23.85 0.72
N GLU A 325 -31.51 -24.59 1.08
CA GLU A 325 -32.93 -24.20 0.89
C GLU A 325 -33.34 -22.87 1.57
N ALA A 326 -32.52 -22.36 2.51
CA ALA A 326 -32.72 -21.07 3.17
C ALA A 326 -32.23 -19.84 2.38
N PHE A 327 -31.49 -20.02 1.28
CA PHE A 327 -30.88 -18.93 0.52
C PHE A 327 -31.49 -18.80 -0.87
N THR A 328 -32.35 -17.81 -1.06
CA THR A 328 -33.15 -17.63 -2.29
C THR A 328 -32.58 -16.59 -3.27
N HIS A 329 -31.31 -16.20 -3.14
CA HIS A 329 -30.76 -14.98 -3.75
C HIS A 329 -29.46 -15.23 -4.56
N GLY A 330 -29.62 -15.89 -5.70
CA GLY A 330 -28.53 -16.33 -6.56
C GLY A 330 -27.98 -17.70 -6.12
N ASN A 331 -27.12 -18.29 -6.96
CA ASN A 331 -26.56 -19.62 -6.72
C ASN A 331 -25.09 -19.48 -6.30
N LEU A 332 -24.76 -19.94 -5.08
CA LEU A 332 -23.39 -20.21 -4.70
C LEU A 332 -23.00 -21.58 -5.25
N VAL A 333 -21.80 -21.68 -5.79
CA VAL A 333 -21.30 -22.90 -6.44
C VAL A 333 -19.89 -23.25 -5.97
N THR A 334 -19.53 -24.52 -6.12
CA THR A 334 -18.15 -24.99 -5.93
C THR A 334 -17.24 -24.44 -7.02
N LYS A 335 -15.94 -24.32 -6.70
CA LYS A 335 -14.90 -23.90 -7.63
C LYS A 335 -14.94 -24.70 -8.94
N GLY A 336 -14.94 -24.00 -10.07
CA GLY A 336 -15.02 -24.58 -11.42
C GLY A 336 -16.42 -24.59 -12.04
N ASN A 337 -17.48 -24.40 -11.26
CA ASN A 337 -18.85 -24.28 -11.77
C ASN A 337 -19.24 -22.81 -12.06
N LYS A 338 -20.34 -22.64 -12.79
CA LYS A 338 -20.90 -21.36 -13.26
C LYS A 338 -21.75 -20.70 -12.17
N GLY A 339 -21.37 -19.50 -11.73
CA GLY A 339 -21.96 -18.82 -10.58
C GLY A 339 -20.93 -18.12 -9.68
N VAL A 340 -21.32 -17.77 -8.45
CA VAL A 340 -20.42 -17.17 -7.46
C VAL A 340 -19.78 -18.28 -6.62
N TRP A 341 -18.44 -18.30 -6.52
CA TRP A 341 -17.75 -19.34 -5.77
C TRP A 341 -17.92 -19.16 -4.26
N ILE A 342 -18.36 -20.22 -3.57
CA ILE A 342 -18.51 -20.24 -2.10
C ILE A 342 -17.17 -20.12 -1.36
N GLU A 343 -16.07 -20.53 -1.99
CA GLU A 343 -14.70 -20.32 -1.50
C GLU A 343 -14.10 -19.05 -2.13
N PRO A 344 -13.84 -17.98 -1.35
CA PRO A 344 -13.20 -16.78 -1.85
C PRO A 344 -11.67 -16.95 -1.97
N LEU A 345 -11.04 -16.06 -2.72
CA LEU A 345 -9.58 -15.97 -2.82
C LEU A 345 -9.03 -15.19 -1.61
N TYR A 346 -8.18 -15.84 -0.83
CA TYR A 346 -7.36 -15.19 0.20
C TYR A 346 -6.30 -14.25 -0.41
N PRO A 347 -5.72 -13.30 0.37
CA PRO A 347 -4.65 -12.41 -0.10
C PRO A 347 -3.50 -13.14 -0.81
N GLY A 348 -3.03 -12.57 -1.93
CA GLY A 348 -1.98 -13.13 -2.78
C GLY A 348 -2.20 -12.89 -4.28
N LYS A 349 -1.28 -13.37 -5.11
CA LYS A 349 -1.36 -13.30 -6.58
C LYS A 349 -1.92 -14.60 -7.14
N HIS A 350 -3.11 -14.54 -7.74
CA HIS A 350 -3.86 -15.69 -8.24
C HIS A 350 -3.84 -15.75 -9.78
N PRO A 351 -3.50 -16.90 -10.38
CA PRO A 351 -3.52 -17.06 -11.82
C PRO A 351 -4.95 -17.40 -12.28
N ILE A 352 -5.68 -16.40 -12.80
CA ILE A 352 -7.10 -16.50 -13.18
C ILE A 352 -7.31 -15.98 -14.60
N ASN A 353 -8.24 -16.59 -15.33
CA ASN A 353 -8.65 -16.15 -16.67
C ASN A 353 -9.70 -15.02 -16.56
N THR A 354 -9.26 -13.78 -16.71
CA THR A 354 -10.09 -12.57 -16.62
C THR A 354 -11.11 -12.39 -17.74
N LYS A 355 -11.12 -13.25 -18.77
CA LYS A 355 -12.13 -13.26 -19.84
C LYS A 355 -13.35 -14.13 -19.49
N VAL A 356 -13.18 -15.11 -18.61
CA VAL A 356 -14.24 -16.07 -18.23
C VAL A 356 -14.66 -16.00 -16.75
N MET A 357 -13.86 -15.32 -15.93
CA MET A 357 -14.14 -15.06 -14.51
C MET A 357 -13.92 -13.59 -14.19
N LYS A 358 -14.85 -12.97 -13.47
CA LYS A 358 -14.65 -11.67 -12.80
C LYS A 358 -14.27 -11.94 -11.35
N VAL A 359 -13.30 -11.20 -10.81
CA VAL A 359 -12.99 -11.17 -9.38
C VAL A 359 -13.42 -9.83 -8.80
N GLU A 360 -14.28 -9.83 -7.80
CA GLU A 360 -14.66 -8.64 -7.03
C GLU A 360 -13.86 -8.61 -5.73
N LEU A 361 -13.18 -7.49 -5.43
CA LEU A 361 -12.45 -7.32 -4.18
C LEU A 361 -13.40 -6.83 -3.08
N VAL A 362 -13.50 -7.59 -2.00
CA VAL A 362 -14.31 -7.26 -0.82
C VAL A 362 -13.37 -7.06 0.38
N PRO A 363 -13.43 -5.91 1.08
CA PRO A 363 -12.64 -5.70 2.29
C PRO A 363 -13.16 -6.59 3.43
N THR A 364 -12.24 -7.17 4.19
CA THR A 364 -12.51 -7.92 5.42
C THR A 364 -11.95 -7.22 6.66
N THR A 365 -11.39 -6.02 6.48
CA THR A 365 -11.19 -5.01 7.52
C THR A 365 -12.47 -4.22 7.72
N ASP A 366 -12.63 -3.61 8.89
CA ASP A 366 -13.78 -2.76 9.19
C ASP A 366 -13.79 -1.52 8.29
N VAL A 367 -14.90 -1.30 7.58
CA VAL A 367 -15.09 -0.19 6.65
C VAL A 367 -15.93 0.89 7.33
N VAL A 368 -15.35 2.09 7.46
CA VAL A 368 -16.08 3.29 7.92
C VAL A 368 -16.71 3.99 6.71
N LEU A 369 -18.03 4.14 6.73
CA LEU A 369 -18.82 4.81 5.70
C LEU A 369 -19.34 6.14 6.23
N ASN A 370 -18.92 7.23 5.60
CA ASN A 370 -19.19 8.59 6.06
C ASN A 370 -20.40 9.19 5.33
N PHE A 371 -21.49 9.49 6.05
CA PHE A 371 -22.64 10.22 5.51
C PHE A 371 -22.40 11.73 5.66
N THR A 372 -21.42 12.26 4.92
CA THR A 372 -21.05 13.69 4.90
C THR A 372 -20.50 14.06 3.53
N SER A 373 -20.66 15.32 3.13
CA SER A 373 -20.03 15.88 1.93
C SER A 373 -18.61 16.41 2.18
N ARG A 374 -18.13 16.43 3.43
CA ARG A 374 -16.86 17.06 3.83
C ARG A 374 -15.63 16.18 3.62
N PHE A 375 -15.80 14.86 3.71
CA PHE A 375 -14.73 13.86 3.63
C PHE A 375 -15.26 12.61 2.94
N SER A 376 -14.38 11.88 2.25
CA SER A 376 -14.65 10.54 1.72
C SER A 376 -13.56 9.57 2.21
N GLY A 377 -13.92 8.32 2.45
CA GLY A 377 -13.03 7.31 3.00
C GLY A 377 -12.06 6.75 1.97
N GLU A 378 -10.96 6.16 2.45
CA GLU A 378 -9.89 5.60 1.62
C GLU A 378 -10.37 4.55 0.61
N HIS A 379 -11.45 3.84 0.92
CA HIS A 379 -12.07 2.84 0.04
C HIS A 379 -13.01 3.41 -1.04
N GLY A 380 -13.38 4.70 -0.98
CA GLY A 380 -14.22 5.40 -1.96
C GLY A 380 -15.70 4.99 -2.05
N TYR A 381 -16.14 3.95 -1.33
CA TYR A 381 -17.54 3.46 -1.39
C TYR A 381 -18.58 4.48 -0.90
N ASP A 382 -18.15 5.44 -0.07
CA ASP A 382 -18.97 6.52 0.48
C ASP A 382 -19.07 7.75 -0.44
N SER A 383 -18.45 7.72 -1.62
CA SER A 383 -18.47 8.82 -2.63
C SER A 383 -19.87 9.28 -3.11
N LYS A 384 -20.94 8.54 -2.77
CA LYS A 384 -22.35 8.91 -3.02
C LYS A 384 -23.17 9.11 -1.73
N LEU A 385 -22.55 9.04 -0.56
CA LEU A 385 -23.18 9.33 0.72
C LEU A 385 -23.08 10.84 1.00
N SER A 386 -24.13 11.39 1.60
CA SER A 386 -24.22 12.80 1.95
C SER A 386 -24.82 12.95 3.33
N ALA A 387 -24.68 14.13 3.95
CA ALA A 387 -25.45 14.47 5.13
C ALA A 387 -26.95 14.30 4.86
N MET A 388 -27.67 13.78 5.87
CA MET A 388 -29.09 13.48 5.82
C MET A 388 -29.88 14.74 6.16
N LYS A 389 -30.69 15.24 5.22
CA LYS A 389 -31.68 16.29 5.49
C LYS A 389 -32.91 15.64 6.12
N LEU A 390 -33.20 16.02 7.37
CA LEU A 390 -34.26 15.51 8.21
C LEU A 390 -35.24 16.63 8.58
N LEU A 391 -36.44 16.23 9.02
CA LEU A 391 -37.48 17.10 9.54
C LEU A 391 -37.88 16.55 10.91
N SER A 392 -37.79 17.37 11.95
CA SER A 392 -38.16 16.98 13.31
C SER A 392 -39.68 17.02 13.54
N PHE A 393 -40.18 16.42 14.62
CA PHE A 393 -41.60 16.48 15.01
C PHE A 393 -42.12 17.93 15.16
N ASP A 394 -41.28 18.83 15.66
CA ASP A 394 -41.56 20.26 15.81
C ASP A 394 -41.40 21.06 14.49
N GLY A 395 -41.21 20.39 13.35
CA GLY A 395 -41.27 20.98 12.01
C GLY A 395 -39.99 21.65 11.54
N PHE A 396 -38.87 21.51 12.26
CA PHE A 396 -37.60 22.11 11.88
C PHE A 396 -36.77 21.19 10.98
N GLY A 397 -36.31 21.74 9.86
CA GLY A 397 -35.36 21.06 8.98
C GLY A 397 -33.95 21.11 9.55
N PHE A 398 -33.26 19.98 9.62
CA PHE A 398 -31.87 19.90 10.09
C PHE A 398 -31.02 18.93 9.26
N GLU A 399 -29.70 19.11 9.31
CA GLU A 399 -28.76 18.18 8.69
C GLU A 399 -28.11 17.29 9.76
N LEU A 400 -28.11 15.98 9.49
CA LEU A 400 -27.53 14.94 10.33
C LEU A 400 -26.40 14.24 9.58
N GLU A 401 -25.21 14.24 10.16
CA GLU A 401 -24.11 13.37 9.73
C GLU A 401 -24.14 12.04 10.48
N ILE A 402 -23.74 10.96 9.82
CA ILE A 402 -23.72 9.59 10.37
C ILE A 402 -22.42 8.92 9.93
N PHE A 403 -21.80 8.13 10.81
CA PHE A 403 -20.67 7.26 10.47
C PHE A 403 -21.06 5.82 10.74
N GLN A 404 -21.20 5.02 9.70
CA GLN A 404 -21.54 3.61 9.81
C GLN A 404 -20.27 2.77 9.68
N ILE A 405 -19.94 1.98 10.71
CA ILE A 405 -18.87 1.00 10.65
C ILE A 405 -19.48 -0.36 10.31
N ILE A 406 -18.99 -1.01 9.27
CA ILE A 406 -19.39 -2.38 8.87
C ILE A 406 -18.19 -3.31 8.74
N HIS A 407 -18.44 -4.59 8.99
CA HIS A 407 -17.51 -5.69 8.79
C HIS A 407 -18.17 -6.74 7.89
N VAL A 408 -17.41 -7.31 6.95
CA VAL A 408 -17.83 -8.43 6.11
C VAL A 408 -16.89 -9.60 6.35
N GLY A 409 -17.43 -10.69 6.90
CA GLY A 409 -16.65 -11.90 7.16
C GLY A 409 -16.12 -12.53 5.88
N THR A 410 -14.94 -13.15 5.95
CA THR A 410 -14.32 -13.83 4.80
C THR A 410 -15.26 -14.84 4.13
N LEU A 411 -15.95 -15.66 4.93
CA LEU A 411 -16.92 -16.67 4.47
C LEU A 411 -18.28 -16.08 4.05
N ASP A 412 -18.57 -14.84 4.46
CA ASP A 412 -19.82 -14.14 4.17
C ASP A 412 -19.74 -13.32 2.88
N ALA A 413 -18.54 -12.84 2.50
CA ALA A 413 -18.31 -12.05 1.29
C ALA A 413 -18.90 -12.66 0.00
N PRO A 414 -18.80 -13.98 -0.27
CA PRO A 414 -19.49 -14.61 -1.40
C PRO A 414 -21.02 -14.49 -1.35
N ARG A 415 -21.63 -14.60 -0.16
CA ARG A 415 -23.07 -14.47 0.06
C ARG A 415 -23.53 -13.03 -0.21
N VAL A 416 -22.79 -12.05 0.30
CA VAL A 416 -23.02 -10.62 0.06
C VAL A 416 -22.98 -10.29 -1.45
N ILE A 417 -21.95 -10.77 -2.15
CA ILE A 417 -21.77 -10.53 -3.59
C ILE A 417 -22.80 -11.32 -4.43
N SER A 418 -23.22 -12.52 -4.04
CA SER A 418 -24.34 -13.23 -4.69
C SER A 418 -25.65 -12.45 -4.60
N ARG A 419 -25.95 -11.82 -3.44
CA ARG A 419 -27.17 -11.00 -3.27
C ARG A 419 -27.11 -9.67 -4.02
N GLN A 420 -25.96 -8.99 -4.05
CA GLN A 420 -25.87 -7.57 -4.45
C GLN A 420 -25.03 -7.31 -5.71
N GLY A 421 -24.23 -8.26 -6.17
CA GLY A 421 -23.35 -8.16 -7.34
C GLY A 421 -22.08 -7.29 -7.15
N SER A 422 -22.08 -6.33 -6.23
CA SER A 422 -20.91 -5.53 -5.85
C SER A 422 -21.03 -4.95 -4.42
N MET A 423 -19.90 -4.56 -3.83
CA MET A 423 -19.88 -3.86 -2.54
C MET A 423 -20.57 -2.48 -2.60
N GLN A 424 -20.48 -1.79 -3.75
CA GLN A 424 -21.16 -0.51 -3.93
C GLN A 424 -22.69 -0.66 -3.95
N ASN A 425 -23.21 -1.74 -4.54
CA ASN A 425 -24.65 -2.01 -4.58
C ASN A 425 -25.22 -2.26 -3.18
N LEU A 426 -24.52 -3.02 -2.34
CA LEU A 426 -24.88 -3.17 -0.92
C LEU A 426 -25.04 -1.80 -0.24
N ILE A 427 -24.09 -0.90 -0.46
CA ILE A 427 -24.08 0.41 0.21
C ILE A 427 -25.16 1.35 -0.37
N ASP A 428 -25.30 1.38 -1.70
CA ASP A 428 -26.28 2.23 -2.39
C ASP A 428 -27.73 1.78 -2.20
N GLN A 429 -27.99 0.47 -2.17
CA GLN A 429 -29.34 -0.12 -2.27
C GLN A 429 -29.85 -0.74 -0.96
N VAL A 430 -28.97 -1.16 -0.04
CA VAL A 430 -29.37 -1.79 1.24
C VAL A 430 -29.04 -0.87 2.41
N LEU A 431 -27.77 -0.52 2.60
CA LEU A 431 -27.31 0.21 3.78
C LEU A 431 -27.85 1.64 3.83
N ARG A 432 -27.74 2.40 2.73
CA ARG A 432 -28.27 3.79 2.66
C ARG A 432 -29.78 3.85 2.94
N PRO A 433 -30.66 3.00 2.36
CA PRO A 433 -32.08 3.00 2.72
C PRO A 433 -32.38 2.57 4.16
N ILE A 434 -31.68 1.56 4.71
CA ILE A 434 -31.89 1.09 6.10
C ILE A 434 -31.56 2.20 7.10
N VAL A 435 -30.35 2.76 7.02
CA VAL A 435 -29.90 3.87 7.87
C VAL A 435 -30.78 5.10 7.65
N GLY A 436 -31.10 5.39 6.39
CA GLY A 436 -31.92 6.54 6.01
C GLY A 436 -33.35 6.49 6.55
N ASN A 437 -33.99 5.33 6.55
CA ASN A 437 -35.35 5.17 7.05
C ASN A 437 -35.40 5.24 8.59
N TYR A 438 -34.45 4.64 9.29
CA TYR A 438 -34.37 4.73 10.76
C TYR A 438 -34.32 6.20 11.22
N PHE A 439 -33.36 6.98 10.70
CA PHE A 439 -33.19 8.36 11.15
C PHE A 439 -34.32 9.31 10.68
N ARG A 440 -35.04 8.98 9.60
CA ARG A 440 -36.27 9.71 9.21
C ARG A 440 -37.42 9.47 10.19
N ASN A 441 -37.67 8.21 10.55
CA ASN A 441 -38.72 7.87 11.50
C ASN A 441 -38.40 8.44 12.89
N SER A 442 -37.15 8.27 13.35
CA SER A 442 -36.68 8.81 14.63
C SER A 442 -36.76 10.34 14.69
N ALA A 443 -36.48 11.06 13.59
CA ALA A 443 -36.70 12.52 13.55
C ALA A 443 -38.19 12.91 13.63
N GLN A 444 -39.09 12.12 13.03
CA GLN A 444 -40.53 12.40 13.04
C GLN A 444 -41.19 12.13 14.41
N GLU A 445 -40.56 11.38 15.30
CA GLU A 445 -41.11 11.05 16.63
C GLU A 445 -40.66 11.99 17.76
N TYR A 446 -39.58 12.78 17.55
CA TYR A 446 -38.95 13.59 18.61
C TYR A 446 -38.69 15.03 18.16
N THR A 447 -38.61 15.97 19.11
CA THR A 447 -38.13 17.32 18.79
C THR A 447 -36.64 17.31 18.49
N ILE A 448 -36.16 18.30 17.73
CA ILE A 448 -34.71 18.46 17.49
C ILE A 448 -33.92 18.69 18.80
N LEU A 449 -34.56 19.24 19.83
CA LEU A 449 -33.95 19.45 21.14
C LEU A 449 -33.75 18.13 21.90
N ASP A 450 -34.77 17.27 21.90
CA ASP A 450 -34.69 15.95 22.52
C ASP A 450 -33.67 15.07 21.78
N PHE A 451 -33.60 15.17 20.45
CA PHE A 451 -32.62 14.47 19.62
C PHE A 451 -31.18 14.93 19.89
N LEU A 452 -30.95 16.21 20.20
CA LEU A 452 -29.65 16.74 20.64
C LEU A 452 -29.25 16.24 22.04
N ILE A 453 -30.21 16.18 22.98
CA ILE A 453 -29.96 15.79 24.38
C ILE A 453 -29.77 14.27 24.51
N ALA A 454 -30.67 13.47 23.93
CA ALA A 454 -30.67 12.01 23.99
C ALA A 454 -29.80 11.35 22.89
N ARG A 455 -28.83 12.07 22.32
CA ARG A 455 -27.99 11.61 21.20
C ARG A 455 -27.36 10.23 21.45
N SER A 456 -26.85 9.98 22.67
CA SER A 456 -26.23 8.70 23.03
C SER A 456 -27.21 7.54 22.97
N ASP A 457 -28.44 7.74 23.45
CA ASP A 457 -29.49 6.71 23.46
C ASP A 457 -29.97 6.43 22.04
N ARG A 458 -30.21 7.49 21.24
CA ARG A 458 -30.59 7.37 19.82
C ARG A 458 -29.49 6.71 18.99
N GLN A 459 -28.23 6.87 19.35
CA GLN A 459 -27.10 6.21 18.71
C GLN A 459 -27.07 4.70 19.00
N ALA A 460 -27.29 4.30 20.25
CA ALA A 460 -27.35 2.89 20.65
C ALA A 460 -28.56 2.17 19.99
N GLU A 461 -29.72 2.83 19.97
CA GLU A 461 -30.93 2.35 19.29
C GLU A 461 -30.73 2.24 17.77
N ALA A 462 -30.09 3.23 17.14
CA ALA A 462 -29.72 3.18 15.72
C ALA A 462 -28.81 1.99 15.41
N GLY A 463 -27.78 1.80 16.24
CA GLY A 463 -26.84 0.70 16.14
C GLY A 463 -27.55 -0.65 16.16
N GLU A 464 -28.41 -0.90 17.14
CA GLU A 464 -29.13 -2.18 17.23
C GLU A 464 -30.10 -2.39 16.07
N HIS A 465 -30.87 -1.37 15.67
CA HIS A 465 -31.80 -1.47 14.54
C HIS A 465 -31.08 -1.74 13.21
N VAL A 466 -30.01 -1.00 12.92
CA VAL A 466 -29.20 -1.21 11.70
C VAL A 466 -28.49 -2.57 11.73
N ARG A 467 -27.98 -3.00 12.90
CA ARG A 467 -27.35 -4.32 13.09
C ARG A 467 -28.34 -5.47 12.89
N GLN A 468 -29.57 -5.34 13.38
CA GLN A 468 -30.62 -6.34 13.14
C GLN A 468 -31.02 -6.41 11.66
N ALA A 469 -31.10 -5.27 10.97
CA ALA A 469 -31.45 -5.22 9.55
C ALA A 469 -30.33 -5.74 8.63
N LEU A 470 -29.06 -5.37 8.87
CA LEU A 470 -27.92 -5.80 8.04
C LEU A 470 -27.58 -7.30 8.20
N ARG A 471 -27.91 -7.90 9.35
CA ARG A 471 -27.79 -9.37 9.56
C ARG A 471 -28.52 -10.21 8.51
N ALA A 472 -29.64 -9.73 7.95
CA ALA A 472 -30.38 -10.44 6.90
C ALA A 472 -29.60 -10.54 5.56
N TYR A 473 -28.53 -9.76 5.40
CA TYR A 473 -27.69 -9.69 4.21
C TYR A 473 -26.31 -10.33 4.40
N ASP A 474 -26.07 -11.00 5.54
CA ASP A 474 -24.77 -11.51 5.99
C ASP A 474 -23.69 -10.41 6.13
N VAL A 475 -24.11 -9.21 6.59
CA VAL A 475 -23.22 -8.06 6.87
C VAL A 475 -23.29 -7.71 8.35
N GLN A 476 -22.15 -7.49 8.97
CA GLN A 476 -22.06 -7.16 10.39
C GLN A 476 -21.95 -5.64 10.56
N ALA A 477 -22.93 -5.01 11.22
CA ALA A 477 -22.75 -3.64 11.72
C ALA A 477 -21.93 -3.69 13.01
N VAL A 478 -20.82 -2.95 13.05
CA VAL A 478 -19.95 -2.86 14.23
C VAL A 478 -20.44 -1.74 15.14
N ASP A 479 -20.63 -0.54 14.60
CA ASP A 479 -21.16 0.63 15.29
C ASP A 479 -21.81 1.61 14.30
N THR A 480 -22.76 2.42 14.79
CA THR A 480 -23.50 3.44 14.02
C THR A 480 -23.42 4.76 14.78
N LEU A 481 -22.38 5.54 14.51
CA LEU A 481 -22.12 6.80 15.23
C LEU A 481 -22.93 7.97 14.63
N ILE A 482 -23.52 8.80 15.49
CA ILE A 482 -24.08 10.08 15.08
C ILE A 482 -22.94 11.11 15.01
N GLY A 483 -22.84 11.85 13.92
CA GLY A 483 -21.84 12.89 13.69
C GLY A 483 -22.25 14.27 14.23
N VAL A 484 -22.06 15.33 13.44
CA VAL A 484 -22.59 16.65 13.78
C VAL A 484 -24.08 16.71 13.44
N ILE A 485 -24.86 17.32 14.34
CA ILE A 485 -26.24 17.74 14.11
C ILE A 485 -26.19 19.25 13.86
N SER A 486 -26.75 19.72 12.75
CA SER A 486 -26.78 21.15 12.38
C SER A 486 -28.21 21.71 12.53
N PRO A 487 -28.59 22.23 13.71
CA PRO A 487 -29.91 22.82 13.94
C PRO A 487 -30.02 24.23 13.32
N PRO A 488 -31.23 24.72 13.03
CA PRO A 488 -31.47 26.12 12.68
C PRO A 488 -30.99 27.09 13.77
N ALA A 489 -30.40 28.21 13.36
CA ALA A 489 -29.82 29.20 14.28
C ALA A 489 -30.84 29.85 15.24
N GLU A 490 -32.12 29.94 14.82
CA GLU A 490 -33.23 30.50 15.59
C GLU A 490 -33.48 29.72 16.91
N LEU A 491 -33.38 28.39 16.86
CA LEU A 491 -33.52 27.54 18.05
C LEU A 491 -32.31 27.68 18.99
N MET A 492 -31.11 27.88 18.45
CA MET A 492 -29.92 28.09 19.26
C MET A 492 -29.98 29.41 20.05
N GLN A 493 -30.62 30.45 19.51
CA GLN A 493 -30.90 31.68 20.26
C GLN A 493 -31.85 31.41 21.43
N THR A 494 -33.03 30.83 21.18
CA THR A 494 -34.01 30.57 22.26
C THR A 494 -33.50 29.61 23.34
N LEU A 495 -32.69 28.61 22.98
CA LEU A 495 -31.97 27.77 23.94
C LEU A 495 -30.98 28.57 24.80
N THR A 496 -30.18 29.44 24.17
CA THR A 496 -29.16 30.24 24.84
C THR A 496 -29.82 31.24 25.78
N ASP A 497 -30.86 31.94 25.34
CA ASP A 497 -31.62 32.90 26.14
C ASP A 497 -32.31 32.20 27.33
N ARG A 498 -32.96 31.05 27.09
CA ARG A 498 -33.56 30.24 28.17
C ARG A 498 -32.51 29.77 29.18
N LYS A 499 -31.31 29.42 28.73
CA LYS A 499 -30.23 28.96 29.61
C LYS A 499 -29.62 30.12 30.41
N ILE A 500 -29.44 31.29 29.78
CA ILE A 500 -29.03 32.53 30.45
C ILE A 500 -30.05 32.91 31.52
N ALA A 501 -31.36 32.88 31.20
CA ALA A 501 -32.42 33.18 32.15
C ALA A 501 -32.40 32.24 33.38
N GLN A 502 -32.18 30.93 33.19
CA GLN A 502 -32.05 29.98 34.30
C GLN A 502 -30.83 30.24 35.21
N GLU A 503 -29.68 30.60 34.66
CA GLU A 503 -28.51 30.91 35.48
C GLU A 503 -28.62 32.32 36.12
N GLN A 504 -29.33 33.26 35.48
CA GLN A 504 -29.73 34.53 36.09
C GLN A 504 -30.71 34.32 37.25
N GLU A 505 -31.71 33.45 37.11
CA GLU A 505 -32.67 33.12 38.17
C GLU A 505 -31.97 32.59 39.43
N LYS A 506 -31.04 31.63 39.29
CA LYS A 506 -30.19 31.17 40.39
C LYS A 506 -29.35 32.30 40.99
N THR A 507 -28.83 33.20 40.15
CA THR A 507 -28.03 34.34 40.60
C THR A 507 -28.87 35.30 41.44
N TYR A 508 -30.10 35.60 41.01
CA TYR A 508 -31.04 36.42 41.77
C TYR A 508 -31.51 35.74 43.06
N GLU A 509 -31.73 34.42 43.06
CA GLU A 509 -32.04 33.68 44.28
C GLU A 509 -30.87 33.68 45.28
N ALA A 510 -29.64 33.45 44.82
CA ALA A 510 -28.44 33.55 45.65
C ALA A 510 -28.25 34.97 46.23
N GLN A 511 -28.49 36.01 45.43
CA GLN A 511 -28.47 37.41 45.89
C GLN A 511 -29.56 37.69 46.92
N ARG A 512 -30.81 37.28 46.66
CA ARG A 512 -31.95 37.44 47.57
C ARG A 512 -31.69 36.77 48.92
N ASN A 513 -31.17 35.54 48.89
CA ASN A 513 -30.87 34.78 50.10
C ASN A 513 -29.70 35.44 50.87
N SER A 514 -28.67 35.95 50.19
CA SER A 514 -27.57 36.69 50.81
C SER A 514 -28.03 38.00 51.46
N GLU A 515 -28.89 38.78 50.80
CA GLU A 515 -29.43 40.02 51.36
C GLU A 515 -30.41 39.75 52.51
N SER A 516 -31.17 38.64 52.51
CA SER A 516 -31.98 38.26 53.67
C SER A 516 -31.13 37.92 54.91
N GLN A 517 -30.04 37.16 54.74
CA GLN A 517 -29.07 36.89 55.81
C GLN A 517 -28.40 38.18 56.32
N ARG A 518 -28.09 39.11 55.41
CA ARG A 518 -27.54 40.43 55.75
C ARG A 518 -28.52 41.27 56.56
N GLN A 519 -29.80 41.30 56.19
CA GLN A 519 -30.86 41.99 56.96
C GLN A 519 -31.03 41.39 58.35
N GLU A 520 -31.00 40.07 58.48
CA GLU A 520 -31.07 39.37 59.76
C GLU A 520 -29.85 39.67 60.65
N LEU A 521 -28.63 39.65 60.09
CA LEU A 521 -27.39 40.01 60.79
C LEU A 521 -27.41 41.47 61.29
N VAL A 522 -27.86 42.41 60.45
CA VAL A 522 -28.01 43.82 60.84
C VAL A 522 -29.05 43.97 61.94
N ARG A 523 -30.17 43.24 61.88
CA ARG A 523 -31.22 43.25 62.92
C ARG A 523 -30.72 42.67 64.25
N ALA A 524 -29.98 41.57 64.21
CA ALA A 524 -29.36 40.97 65.39
C ALA A 524 -28.33 41.91 66.03
N THR A 525 -27.46 42.52 65.22
CA THR A 525 -26.48 43.53 65.67
C THR A 525 -27.17 44.73 66.32
N ALA A 526 -28.26 45.24 65.74
CA ALA A 526 -29.02 46.35 66.31
C ALA A 526 -29.62 46.02 67.69
N ILE A 527 -30.17 44.81 67.87
CA ILE A 527 -30.70 44.35 69.16
C ILE A 527 -29.57 44.22 70.20
N ALA A 528 -28.43 43.64 69.82
CA ALA A 528 -27.28 43.49 70.71
C ALA A 528 -26.72 44.85 71.17
N ASN A 529 -26.65 45.85 70.28
CA ASN A 529 -26.24 47.21 70.63
C ASN A 529 -27.21 47.86 71.63
N ILE A 530 -28.52 47.74 71.40
CA ILE A 530 -29.54 48.25 72.35
C ILE A 530 -29.40 47.59 73.73
N GLN A 531 -29.12 46.28 73.79
CA GLN A 531 -28.88 45.60 75.08
C GLN A 531 -27.62 46.13 75.78
N HIS A 532 -26.57 46.48 75.04
CA HIS A 532 -25.37 47.09 75.61
C HIS A 532 -25.63 48.50 76.17
N GLU A 533 -26.52 49.28 75.56
CA GLU A 533 -26.95 50.59 76.08
C GLU A 533 -27.83 50.45 77.34
N VAL A 534 -28.81 49.53 77.33
CA VAL A 534 -29.71 49.28 78.48
C VAL A 534 -28.93 48.82 79.71
N VAL A 535 -28.01 47.86 79.55
CA VAL A 535 -27.18 47.38 80.68
C VAL A 535 -26.27 48.48 81.22
N GLY A 536 -25.76 49.36 80.35
CA GLY A 536 -25.00 50.55 80.77
C GLY A 536 -25.84 51.51 81.62
N ALA A 537 -27.09 51.76 81.23
CA ALA A 537 -28.01 52.63 81.96
C ALA A 537 -28.42 52.06 83.32
N GLU A 538 -28.81 50.77 83.38
CA GLU A 538 -29.18 50.10 84.64
C GLU A 538 -28.01 50.07 85.64
N GLN A 539 -26.82 49.71 85.17
CA GLN A 539 -25.63 49.65 86.03
C GLN A 539 -25.20 51.05 86.51
N GLY A 540 -25.39 52.09 85.69
CA GLY A 540 -25.17 53.49 86.09
C GLY A 540 -26.07 53.93 87.24
N VAL A 541 -27.38 53.63 87.17
CA VAL A 541 -28.32 53.87 88.28
C VAL A 541 -27.89 53.12 89.53
N LYS A 542 -27.51 51.85 89.39
CA LYS A 542 -27.10 50.99 90.51
C LYS A 542 -25.81 51.49 91.20
N ILE A 543 -24.84 52.00 90.43
CA ILE A 543 -23.63 52.64 90.97
C ILE A 543 -23.99 53.91 91.75
N ALA A 544 -24.85 54.78 91.20
CA ALA A 544 -25.28 56.01 91.88
C ALA A 544 -26.05 55.72 93.19
N GLN A 545 -26.82 54.62 93.21
CA GLN A 545 -27.55 54.18 94.41
C GLN A 545 -26.59 53.60 95.47
N LEU A 546 -25.57 52.84 95.05
CA LEU A 546 -24.53 52.29 95.94
C LEU A 546 -23.63 53.38 96.54
N THR A 547 -23.23 54.40 95.77
CA THR A 547 -22.45 55.53 96.29
C THR A 547 -23.25 56.39 97.26
N ALA A 548 -24.55 56.57 97.03
CA ALA A 548 -25.45 57.22 97.97
C ALA A 548 -25.55 56.46 99.32
N SER A 549 -25.68 55.12 99.30
CA SER A 549 -25.66 54.33 100.54
C SER A 549 -24.30 54.37 101.24
N ALA A 550 -23.18 54.31 100.51
CA ALA A 550 -21.85 54.38 101.09
C ALA A 550 -21.57 55.74 101.78
N ALA A 551 -22.09 56.84 101.22
CA ALA A 551 -22.00 58.16 101.84
C ALA A 551 -22.80 58.26 103.16
N ILE A 552 -23.97 57.61 103.22
CA ILE A 552 -24.79 57.53 104.45
C ILE A 552 -24.08 56.71 105.54
N GLU A 553 -23.51 55.55 105.19
CA GLU A 553 -22.76 54.75 106.16
C GLU A 553 -21.50 55.48 106.66
N HIS A 554 -20.74 56.14 105.77
CA HIS A 554 -19.57 56.94 106.15
C HIS A 554 -19.92 58.03 107.17
N ALA A 555 -20.95 58.83 106.88
CA ALA A 555 -21.43 59.87 107.80
C ALA A 555 -21.92 59.30 109.15
N SER A 556 -22.51 58.09 109.15
CA SER A 556 -22.91 57.40 110.38
C SER A 556 -21.70 56.91 111.20
N GLY A 557 -20.64 56.44 110.53
CA GLY A 557 -19.39 56.02 111.15
C GLY A 557 -18.63 57.18 111.78
N GLU A 558 -18.56 58.33 111.10
CA GLU A 558 -18.00 59.57 111.66
C GLU A 558 -18.80 60.04 112.89
N ALA A 559 -20.13 59.99 112.84
CA ALA A 559 -20.98 60.35 113.98
C ALA A 559 -20.80 59.40 115.19
N GLN A 560 -20.57 58.10 114.97
CA GLN A 560 -20.22 57.16 116.03
C GLN A 560 -18.80 57.39 116.58
N GLY A 561 -17.82 57.62 115.70
CA GLY A 561 -16.44 57.93 116.09
C GLY A 561 -16.33 59.21 116.94
N ILE A 562 -17.09 60.26 116.59
CA ILE A 562 -17.17 61.50 117.38
C ILE A 562 -17.80 61.24 118.76
N ARG A 563 -18.83 60.40 118.86
CA ARG A 563 -19.42 60.03 120.17
C ARG A 563 -18.43 59.29 121.06
N LEU A 564 -17.77 58.26 120.53
CA LEU A 564 -16.77 57.47 121.27
C LEU A 564 -15.57 58.33 121.70
N MET A 565 -15.11 59.27 120.87
CA MET A 565 -14.09 60.25 121.26
C MET A 565 -14.60 61.27 122.30
N GLY A 566 -15.89 61.59 122.31
CA GLY A 566 -16.52 62.44 123.33
C GLY A 566 -16.55 61.76 124.70
N GLU A 567 -17.00 60.50 124.75
CA GLU A 567 -17.04 59.69 125.97
C GLU A 567 -15.62 59.43 126.51
N ALA A 568 -14.68 59.01 125.65
CA ALA A 568 -13.28 58.79 126.06
C ALA A 568 -12.60 60.08 126.56
N LYS A 569 -12.96 61.26 126.04
CA LYS A 569 -12.50 62.54 126.59
C LYS A 569 -13.15 62.86 127.93
N ALA A 570 -14.43 62.56 128.13
CA ALA A 570 -15.11 62.79 129.41
C ALA A 570 -14.48 61.96 130.54
N ASP A 571 -14.20 60.67 130.32
CA ASP A 571 -13.49 59.82 131.27
C ASP A 571 -12.07 60.33 131.55
N ALA A 572 -11.34 60.76 130.52
CA ALA A 572 -10.01 61.34 130.67
C ALA A 572 -10.02 62.65 131.49
N TYR A 573 -11.05 63.50 131.33
CA TYR A 573 -11.24 64.69 132.16
C TYR A 573 -11.55 64.31 133.62
N GLN A 574 -12.41 63.32 133.84
CA GLN A 574 -12.78 62.88 135.20
C GLN A 574 -11.59 62.28 135.96
N VAL A 575 -10.78 61.45 135.29
CA VAL A 575 -9.53 60.92 135.85
C VAL A 575 -8.50 62.03 136.06
N GLY A 576 -8.33 62.94 135.10
CA GLY A 576 -7.38 64.06 135.20
C GLY A 576 -7.64 65.00 136.38
N VAL A 577 -8.90 65.37 136.61
CA VAL A 577 -9.31 66.19 137.77
C VAL A 577 -9.09 65.44 139.09
N SER A 578 -9.34 64.12 139.13
CA SER A 578 -9.13 63.31 140.34
C SER A 578 -7.67 63.18 140.76
N ALA A 579 -6.72 63.28 139.82
CA ALA A 579 -5.29 63.11 140.06
C ALA A 579 -4.54 64.41 140.37
N LEU A 580 -5.02 65.56 139.87
CA LEU A 580 -4.29 66.84 139.91
C LEU A 580 -4.95 67.93 140.78
N GLY A 581 -6.23 67.78 141.13
CA GLY A 581 -6.95 68.80 141.90
C GLY A 581 -7.38 70.01 141.05
N ILE A 582 -8.44 70.69 141.52
CA ILE A 582 -9.22 71.63 140.69
C ILE A 582 -8.41 72.87 140.27
N GLU A 583 -7.59 73.44 141.16
CA GLU A 583 -6.79 74.63 140.84
C GLU A 583 -5.60 74.33 139.91
N SER A 584 -4.91 73.20 140.08
CA SER A 584 -3.75 72.86 139.24
C SER A 584 -4.14 72.35 137.85
N TYR A 585 -5.25 71.62 137.73
CA TYR A 585 -5.73 71.12 136.44
C TYR A 585 -6.14 72.26 135.49
N THR A 586 -6.84 73.27 136.01
CA THR A 586 -7.30 74.42 135.20
C THR A 586 -6.15 75.26 134.65
N MET A 587 -5.07 75.45 135.42
CA MET A 587 -3.89 76.18 134.94
C MET A 587 -3.12 75.39 133.86
N LEU A 588 -3.00 74.07 134.00
CA LEU A 588 -2.44 73.20 132.96
C LEU A 588 -3.27 73.26 131.67
N GLN A 589 -4.59 73.14 131.78
CA GLN A 589 -5.51 73.16 130.65
C GLN A 589 -5.53 74.53 129.94
N ALA A 590 -5.36 75.63 130.68
CA ALA A 590 -5.19 76.97 130.09
C ALA A 590 -3.88 77.09 129.30
N ILE A 591 -2.75 76.59 129.83
CA ILE A 591 -1.46 76.55 129.11
C ILE A 591 -1.58 75.69 127.84
N GLN A 592 -2.28 74.56 127.92
CA GLN A 592 -2.46 73.64 126.78
C GLN A 592 -3.37 74.22 125.70
N ALA A 593 -4.46 74.92 126.08
CA ALA A 593 -5.32 75.64 125.14
C ALA A 593 -4.61 76.84 124.46
N ILE A 594 -3.60 77.42 125.10
CA ILE A 594 -2.72 78.43 124.50
C ILE A 594 -1.69 77.79 123.54
N ALA A 595 -1.24 76.55 123.82
CA ALA A 595 -0.30 75.82 122.97
C ALA A 595 -0.94 75.29 121.68
N ASP A 596 -2.16 74.75 121.74
CA ASP A 596 -2.91 74.26 120.57
C ASP A 596 -3.45 75.41 119.67
N GLY A 597 -3.35 76.66 120.14
CA GLY A 597 -3.85 77.88 119.47
C GLY A 597 -3.09 78.33 118.22
N SER A 598 -2.48 77.42 117.44
CA SER A 598 -1.66 77.74 116.27
C SER A 598 -2.48 78.10 115.01
N VAL A 599 -3.36 79.10 115.11
CA VAL A 599 -4.18 79.60 114.01
C VAL A 599 -3.30 80.31 112.97
N ARG A 600 -3.16 79.72 111.77
CA ARG A 600 -2.48 80.35 110.64
C ARG A 600 -3.26 80.19 109.33
N VAL A 601 -4.28 81.02 109.17
CA VAL A 601 -4.98 81.22 107.89
C VAL A 601 -4.16 82.19 107.02
N VAL A 602 -3.99 81.87 105.74
CA VAL A 602 -3.59 82.84 104.69
C VAL A 602 -4.46 82.55 103.46
N PRO A 603 -5.24 83.52 102.94
CA PRO A 603 -6.24 83.24 101.92
C PRO A 603 -5.70 83.38 100.49
N ASP A 604 -5.88 82.30 99.72
CA ASP A 604 -6.86 82.19 98.62
C ASP A 604 -6.84 83.13 97.39
N VAL A 605 -7.30 82.55 96.27
CA VAL A 605 -7.75 83.07 94.96
C VAL A 605 -6.81 83.80 93.97
N ALA A 606 -6.97 83.37 92.71
CA ALA A 606 -7.07 84.14 91.46
C ALA A 606 -5.81 84.75 90.78
N VAL A 607 -5.47 84.11 89.65
CA VAL A 607 -5.07 84.69 88.36
C VAL A 607 -5.48 86.15 88.14
N ASN A 608 -4.52 87.03 87.79
CA ASN A 608 -4.41 87.71 86.48
C ASN A 608 -3.16 88.62 86.42
N GLY A 609 -2.67 88.96 85.22
CA GLY A 609 -1.89 90.18 85.00
C GLY A 609 -0.43 90.04 84.54
N SER A 610 -0.23 90.01 83.22
CA SER A 610 0.87 90.71 82.50
C SER A 610 2.34 90.53 82.96
N GLY A 611 3.14 89.86 82.13
CA GLY A 611 4.41 90.46 81.70
C GLY A 611 5.72 89.65 81.82
N GLY A 612 5.88 88.60 81.02
CA GLY A 612 7.20 88.21 80.49
C GLY A 612 7.82 86.89 80.95
N GLY A 613 7.78 85.89 80.06
CA GLY A 613 8.82 84.85 79.96
C GLY A 613 8.62 83.53 80.72
N GLY A 614 8.23 82.49 79.98
CA GLY A 614 8.74 81.13 80.19
C GLY A 614 8.02 80.20 81.19
N GLY A 615 7.66 79.00 80.69
CA GLY A 615 7.74 77.76 81.48
C GLY A 615 6.61 77.43 82.47
N LEU A 616 5.54 76.79 81.99
CA LEU A 616 4.62 76.01 82.85
C LEU A 616 4.28 74.60 82.28
N LEU A 617 5.07 74.12 81.31
CA LEU A 617 5.01 72.72 80.83
C LEU A 617 5.95 71.77 81.60
N ASP A 618 6.74 72.32 82.54
CA ASP A 618 7.91 71.68 83.14
C ASP A 618 7.58 70.84 84.40
N GLY A 619 6.45 71.13 85.06
CA GLY A 619 6.05 70.48 86.32
C GLY A 619 5.68 68.99 86.22
N LEU A 620 5.52 68.45 85.01
CA LEU A 620 5.13 67.05 84.77
C LEU A 620 6.27 66.18 84.19
N MET A 621 7.36 66.77 83.71
CA MET A 621 8.45 66.03 83.05
C MET A 621 9.56 65.61 84.02
N ALA A 622 9.66 66.29 85.18
CA ALA A 622 10.69 66.06 86.20
C ALA A 622 10.59 64.72 86.96
N THR A 623 9.44 64.04 86.93
CA THR A 623 9.21 62.82 87.73
C THR A 623 9.67 61.53 87.03
N PHE A 624 9.72 61.50 85.70
CA PHE A 624 9.99 60.27 84.94
C PHE A 624 11.43 60.14 84.40
N MET A 625 12.16 61.24 84.20
CA MET A 625 13.57 61.19 83.77
C MET A 625 14.58 60.97 84.91
N ARG A 626 14.10 60.75 86.14
CA ARG A 626 14.95 60.74 87.35
C ARG A 626 15.53 59.36 87.72
N ASN A 627 15.11 58.27 87.09
CA ASN A 627 15.51 56.92 87.50
C ASN A 627 16.27 56.15 86.40
N GLU A 628 17.61 56.14 86.56
CA GLU A 628 18.49 55.06 86.09
C GLU A 628 18.77 54.93 84.58
N THR A 629 19.39 55.96 83.99
CA THR A 629 20.43 55.71 82.97
C THR A 629 21.77 55.31 83.65
N THR A 630 21.80 54.18 84.35
CA THR A 630 23.05 53.60 84.87
C THR A 630 23.71 52.72 83.80
N LYS A 631 24.88 53.16 83.33
CA LYS A 631 25.55 52.71 82.11
C LYS A 631 26.03 51.25 82.15
N ASN A 632 25.89 50.59 80.99
CA ASN A 632 26.78 49.58 80.39
C ASN A 632 27.97 49.06 81.21
N ALA A 633 28.06 47.73 81.33
CA ALA A 633 29.31 47.00 81.56
C ALA A 633 29.33 45.67 80.78
N ASP A 634 30.53 45.19 80.44
CA ASP A 634 30.84 44.17 79.43
C ASP A 634 30.60 42.68 79.80
N LYS A 635 30.24 41.90 78.76
CA LYS A 635 30.77 40.57 78.33
C LYS A 635 30.87 39.34 79.27
N ALA A 636 30.26 38.25 78.76
CA ALA A 636 30.80 36.88 78.57
C ALA A 636 30.99 35.92 79.78
N GLY A 637 30.55 34.66 79.59
CA GLY A 637 30.77 33.51 80.48
C GLY A 637 29.90 32.29 80.10
N GLU A 638 30.49 31.11 79.97
CA GLU A 638 29.97 29.90 79.30
C GLU A 638 28.75 29.17 79.94
N LEU A 639 27.91 28.57 79.06
CA LEU A 639 27.29 27.21 79.02
C LEU A 639 27.00 26.41 80.33
N PRO A 640 25.99 25.49 80.40
CA PRO A 640 25.47 24.61 79.30
C PRO A 640 23.91 24.43 79.32
N VAL A 641 23.15 23.58 78.58
CA VAL A 641 23.26 22.72 77.36
C VAL A 641 21.84 22.39 76.80
N LEU A 642 21.69 22.22 75.47
CA LEU A 642 20.74 21.43 74.61
C LEU A 642 19.26 21.12 75.03
N ASN A 643 18.26 20.87 74.16
CA ASN A 643 18.08 20.73 72.69
C ASN A 643 16.72 21.43 72.32
N GLY A 644 16.37 21.90 71.11
CA GLY A 644 16.54 21.39 69.72
C GLY A 644 15.12 21.14 69.15
N HIS A 645 14.65 21.60 67.98
CA HIS A 645 15.31 22.08 66.75
C HIS A 645 14.66 23.38 66.16
N LYS A 646 15.36 24.01 65.21
CA LYS A 646 14.96 25.16 64.36
C LYS A 646 14.48 24.68 62.96
N SER A 647 13.85 25.46 62.06
CA SER A 647 13.53 26.91 62.00
C SER A 647 12.42 27.21 60.96
N GLU A 648 11.89 28.43 60.97
CA GLU A 648 10.85 28.97 60.05
C GLU A 648 11.37 29.38 58.65
N PRO A 649 10.48 29.55 57.64
CA PRO A 649 10.81 29.93 56.25
C PRO A 649 10.54 31.41 55.92
N VAL A 650 10.93 31.88 54.72
CA VAL A 650 10.26 33.00 54.02
C VAL A 650 10.65 33.09 52.52
N LEU A 651 9.66 33.09 51.61
CA LEU A 651 9.64 33.63 50.22
C LEU A 651 10.68 33.09 49.17
N VAL A 652 10.41 32.92 47.87
CA VAL A 652 9.18 33.02 47.04
C VAL A 652 9.34 32.23 45.70
N GLU A 653 8.24 32.12 44.94
CA GLU A 653 8.13 31.88 43.47
C GLU A 653 7.89 30.46 42.87
N SER A 654 6.79 30.42 42.09
CA SER A 654 6.50 29.72 40.82
C SER A 654 6.76 28.22 40.57
N VAL A 655 5.63 27.50 40.44
CA VAL A 655 5.27 26.53 39.37
C VAL A 655 6.24 25.37 39.05
N ALA A 656 5.86 24.15 39.49
CA ALA A 656 6.20 22.91 38.80
C ALA A 656 5.23 21.76 39.16
N GLU A 657 4.70 21.05 38.15
CA GLU A 657 4.41 19.61 38.26
C GLU A 657 4.88 18.87 36.99
N LEU A 658 5.33 17.63 37.21
CA LEU A 658 6.38 16.89 36.49
C LEU A 658 5.97 16.27 35.13
N PRO A 659 6.94 15.96 34.25
CA PRO A 659 6.72 15.21 33.00
C PRO A 659 6.86 13.67 33.15
N ILE A 660 6.37 12.93 32.14
CA ILE A 660 6.48 11.46 32.02
C ILE A 660 7.51 11.06 30.93
N ALA A 661 7.94 9.79 30.94
CA ALA A 661 9.18 9.27 30.37
C ALA A 661 9.26 9.14 28.82
N LYS A 662 10.49 8.88 28.35
CA LYS A 662 10.89 8.72 26.93
C LYS A 662 10.59 7.33 26.37
N VAL A 663 10.47 7.25 25.04
CA VAL A 663 10.59 6.02 24.24
C VAL A 663 11.81 6.14 23.31
N ASN A 664 12.52 5.04 23.07
CA ASN A 664 13.65 4.94 22.13
C ASN A 664 13.25 4.14 20.88
N SER A 665 13.51 4.66 19.68
CA SER A 665 13.54 3.84 18.45
C SER A 665 14.50 4.39 17.39
N VAL A 666 15.37 3.49 16.92
CA VAL A 666 16.59 3.65 16.11
C VAL A 666 16.38 4.22 14.69
N SER A 667 17.44 4.87 14.18
CA SER A 667 17.60 5.43 12.82
C SER A 667 17.73 4.40 11.68
N VAL A 668 17.21 4.75 10.48
CA VAL A 668 17.78 4.39 9.15
C VAL A 668 17.66 5.61 8.19
N LYS A 669 18.53 5.70 7.18
CA LYS A 669 18.61 6.79 6.17
C LYS A 669 17.66 6.63 4.97
N SER A 670 17.30 7.77 4.36
CA SER A 670 16.86 7.88 2.95
C SER A 670 18.04 8.15 1.99
N PRO A 671 17.94 7.80 0.70
CA PRO A 671 18.78 8.33 -0.38
C PRO A 671 18.10 9.50 -1.13
N GLU A 672 18.89 10.26 -1.89
CA GLU A 672 18.47 11.49 -2.60
C GLU A 672 17.96 11.23 -4.02
N SER A 673 17.20 12.19 -4.57
CA SER A 673 16.86 12.27 -5.99
C SER A 673 17.71 13.35 -6.68
N LEU A 674 18.44 12.99 -7.74
CA LEU A 674 19.09 13.92 -8.66
C LEU A 674 18.68 13.58 -10.10
N ASN A 675 18.50 14.61 -10.92
CA ASN A 675 18.02 14.48 -12.30
C ASN A 675 19.05 13.79 -13.20
N HIS A 676 18.56 12.93 -14.10
CA HIS A 676 19.06 12.94 -15.48
C HIS A 676 17.99 12.52 -16.50
#